data_AF-A0A6C0KGC5-F1
#
_entry.id   AF-A0A6C0KGC5-F1
#
_cell.length_a   1.000
_cell.length_b   1.000
_cell.length_c   1.000
_cell.angle_alpha   90.00
_cell.angle_beta   90.00
_cell.angle_gamma   90.00
#
_symmetry.space_group_name_H-M   'P 1'
#
loop_
_entity.id
_entity.type
_entity.pdbx_description
1 polymer ?
#
loop_
_entity_poly.entity_id
_entity_poly.type
_entity_poly.pdbx_seq_one_letter_code
_entity_poly.pdbx_strand_id
1 'polypeptide(L)'
;METKKKSSKPKSLKRTIKKQNSTNKPITNSDSTNPTNPTNPKMAPLNATYITLLSKLNELMMAKGEVFRARAYKNAKETIMGLTEDITSWEQLKGKSGIGETILKKFKQYEETGKIEALEREKDNPILIFTEVHGIGPKKAQELVSKYNITTLDELKQIENEVLNESQRKGLKYYDEISQKIPREEIQEYKAIFASLFDEVKTPGSSFEIVGSYRRGAKKSGDIDIIITNKQNNIAVFDNFIKKLIEKGIIIEQLSKGKTKMLGIGRLPNKIARRIDFLYAPPQEYSFAVLYFTGSAAFNVVMREYAIKKGYTMNEHGLYVLEDKKKGDKIDIIFPDERSIFDFLGLQYKTPEERKDGKDVIPQQGDSVSEVSKMISQEISSIPKKIKIKKKKMGTLKKEKRETPRSIIKRFQEQGIDVLEILPEDVLNEVLITANKYYYNDKPLITDNEYDIIKEFMEKKFPNNKVIKEIGAPIKRNKVTLPYFMGSMDKIKPDTNILESWKEKYTGPYVLSAKLDGVSGLYSTEGDKPKLYTRGNGSIGQDISHLIPYLSLPSEKNIVIRGEFILSKKVFETKYKSEASNSRNLVSGIINSLKKNQDKYEDIDFVTYEVIKPSLKPSEQMKFLKANGFKVVLHKEEPTINNKLLSELLISWREGYEYEIDGVIVIDDKIYPRENKNPDYAFAFKMVLLDQMVEAKVVDVLWTPSKDGYLKPRIRIEPVTIGGAVIEYATGFNAAFVKNNKIGVGAVIQLIRSGDVIPHILDTIVPASVVIMPNVPYHWNETHIDILLDNPNDDITVREKNIAAFFQGLGVEGLSFGNTKRLMKAGYNSIAKIIDMSKSDFLNVDGFKEKTSNKLYTSIKENLEKISLSKLMAISNLFGRGIGEKRIKQVLEIYPDILVSNEKNKEKTEKIISIKGFAKKTAEHFVEHISRMVKFIKDIHKEELLTKVFNTDVNVDTGYNSELKDESTNKDHPLYDKSIVLSGFRDKNMQGELEKIGTNIANTISNNIFVLVVKDKEKKTSKIIKAESLSVPIMLVEEFKEKYM
;
A
#
# COMPACT_ATOMS: atom_id res chain seq x y z
N MET A 1 57.18 -4.95 46.47
CA MET A 1 57.36 -3.68 47.20
C MET A 1 57.85 -2.63 46.21
N GLU A 2 57.14 -1.50 46.19
CA GLU A 2 57.52 -0.14 45.75
C GLU A 2 58.29 0.07 44.42
N THR A 3 57.72 0.86 43.50
CA THR A 3 57.90 2.33 43.49
C THR A 3 57.06 3.02 42.40
N LYS A 4 56.77 4.30 42.63
CA LYS A 4 55.81 5.19 41.96
C LYS A 4 56.43 6.05 40.85
N LYS A 5 55.54 6.47 39.93
CA LYS A 5 55.34 7.84 39.34
C LYS A 5 56.17 8.33 38.13
N LYS A 6 55.42 8.90 37.15
CA LYS A 6 55.45 10.30 36.58
C LYS A 6 55.65 10.49 35.04
N SER A 7 54.62 11.12 34.44
CA SER A 7 54.57 12.30 33.53
C SER A 7 55.29 12.42 32.17
N SER A 8 54.45 12.55 31.11
CA SER A 8 54.36 13.58 30.04
C SER A 8 55.47 13.92 28.99
N LYS A 9 55.14 13.71 27.68
CA LYS A 9 55.38 14.50 26.42
C LYS A 9 56.84 14.85 25.97
N PRO A 10 57.14 15.31 24.71
CA PRO A 10 56.45 15.31 23.39
C PRO A 10 57.34 15.14 22.09
N LYS A 11 56.68 15.14 20.88
CA LYS A 11 57.04 15.77 19.55
C LYS A 11 58.16 15.27 18.57
N SER A 12 57.71 14.85 17.38
CA SER A 12 57.99 15.28 15.96
C SER A 12 59.37 15.27 15.26
N LEU A 13 59.42 14.80 13.98
CA LEU A 13 59.90 15.48 12.71
C LEU A 13 60.11 14.46 11.55
N LYS A 14 59.35 14.49 10.43
CA LYS A 14 59.56 15.11 9.07
C LYS A 14 60.66 14.53 8.13
N ARG A 15 60.30 14.25 6.86
CA ARG A 15 60.86 14.77 5.56
C ARG A 15 60.23 14.04 4.35
N THR A 16 59.53 14.64 3.36
CA THR A 16 59.85 15.56 2.22
C THR A 16 60.59 14.92 1.03
N ILE A 17 59.98 14.85 -0.18
CA ILE A 17 60.66 14.99 -1.50
C ILE A 17 59.71 15.68 -2.51
N LYS A 18 60.27 16.56 -3.35
CA LYS A 18 59.63 17.45 -4.35
C LYS A 18 60.30 17.23 -5.73
N LYS A 19 59.47 17.19 -6.79
CA LYS A 19 59.62 17.63 -8.20
C LYS A 19 60.93 17.41 -8.98
N GLN A 20 60.77 16.92 -10.22
CA GLN A 20 61.42 17.50 -11.42
C GLN A 20 60.49 17.39 -12.65
N ASN A 21 60.34 18.50 -13.37
CA ASN A 21 59.79 18.63 -14.72
C ASN A 21 60.97 18.76 -15.70
N SER A 22 60.85 18.26 -16.92
CA SER A 22 61.48 18.90 -18.08
C SER A 22 60.68 18.65 -19.36
N THR A 23 60.69 19.68 -20.20
CA THR A 23 59.95 19.93 -21.43
C THR A 23 60.82 19.63 -22.65
N ASN A 24 60.24 19.14 -23.77
CA ASN A 24 60.38 19.76 -25.10
C ASN A 24 59.57 19.03 -26.21
N LYS A 25 58.83 19.84 -26.98
CA LYS A 25 58.20 19.64 -28.32
C LYS A 25 59.30 19.41 -29.41
N PRO A 26 59.05 19.05 -30.71
CA PRO A 26 57.87 19.44 -31.54
C PRO A 26 57.43 18.56 -32.77
N ILE A 27 56.30 18.96 -33.39
CA ILE A 27 55.97 18.98 -34.86
C ILE A 27 55.52 17.70 -35.65
N THR A 28 54.22 17.73 -35.99
CA THR A 28 53.47 17.42 -37.25
C THR A 28 53.34 16.04 -37.93
N ASN A 29 52.05 15.70 -38.11
CA ASN A 29 51.33 15.22 -39.32
C ASN A 29 51.31 13.73 -39.76
N SER A 30 50.08 13.35 -40.13
CA SER A 30 49.59 12.38 -41.12
C SER A 30 49.34 10.91 -40.71
N ASP A 31 48.04 10.62 -40.65
CA ASP A 31 47.27 9.49 -41.18
C ASP A 31 47.72 8.03 -41.04
N SER A 32 46.73 7.27 -40.51
CA SER A 32 46.37 5.87 -40.76
C SER A 32 47.47 4.81 -40.82
N THR A 33 47.49 3.94 -39.81
CA THR A 33 47.05 2.52 -39.92
C THR A 33 47.34 1.82 -38.59
N ASN A 34 46.33 1.12 -38.04
CA ASN A 34 46.53 0.17 -36.95
C ASN A 34 47.35 -1.02 -37.48
N PRO A 35 48.36 -1.49 -36.73
CA PRO A 35 48.09 -2.70 -35.97
C PRO A 35 48.74 -2.76 -34.57
N THR A 36 47.94 -3.27 -33.63
CA THR A 36 48.30 -4.05 -32.43
C THR A 36 49.38 -3.52 -31.49
N ASN A 37 48.94 -3.12 -30.28
CA ASN A 37 49.81 -2.99 -29.10
C ASN A 37 49.19 -3.78 -27.92
N PRO A 38 50.01 -4.18 -26.93
CA PRO A 38 49.88 -5.44 -26.21
C PRO A 38 49.00 -5.32 -24.96
N THR A 39 48.56 -6.49 -24.50
CA THR A 39 47.77 -6.76 -23.30
C THR A 39 48.25 -6.01 -22.04
N ASN A 40 47.44 -5.05 -21.59
CA ASN A 40 47.47 -4.48 -20.25
C ASN A 40 46.96 -5.53 -19.22
N PRO A 41 47.46 -5.58 -17.98
CA PRO A 41 47.02 -6.57 -16.98
C PRO A 41 45.52 -6.37 -16.68
N LYS A 42 44.72 -7.44 -16.82
CA LYS A 42 43.28 -7.41 -16.55
C LYS A 42 43.01 -6.93 -15.12
N MET A 43 42.48 -5.71 -14.98
CA MET A 43 41.93 -5.21 -13.72
C MET A 43 40.81 -6.14 -13.25
N ALA A 44 40.72 -6.38 -11.93
CA ALA A 44 39.71 -7.27 -11.36
C ALA A 44 38.29 -6.71 -11.59
N PRO A 45 37.30 -7.55 -11.94
CA PRO A 45 35.93 -7.10 -12.16
C PRO A 45 35.29 -6.58 -10.86
N LEU A 46 34.63 -5.42 -10.96
CA LEU A 46 33.99 -4.68 -9.88
C LEU A 46 32.49 -4.99 -9.72
N ASN A 47 31.90 -5.84 -10.58
CA ASN A 47 30.47 -6.15 -10.59
C ASN A 47 29.97 -6.57 -9.20
N ALA A 48 30.60 -7.58 -8.59
CA ALA A 48 30.23 -8.08 -7.26
C ALA A 48 30.39 -7.02 -6.17
N THR A 49 31.43 -6.19 -6.28
CA THR A 49 31.72 -5.10 -5.35
C THR A 49 30.62 -4.04 -5.40
N TYR A 50 30.26 -3.56 -6.58
CA TYR A 50 29.19 -2.58 -6.75
C TYR A 50 27.82 -3.11 -6.33
N ILE A 51 27.50 -4.37 -6.67
CA ILE A 51 26.27 -5.03 -6.21
C ILE A 51 26.20 -5.05 -4.68
N THR A 52 27.32 -5.32 -4.01
CA THR A 52 27.41 -5.32 -2.54
C THR A 52 27.21 -3.92 -1.97
N LEU A 53 27.89 -2.92 -2.53
CA LEU A 53 27.76 -1.53 -2.09
C LEU A 53 26.34 -0.98 -2.27
N LEU A 54 25.70 -1.28 -3.41
CA LEU A 54 24.32 -0.91 -3.66
C LEU A 54 23.33 -1.62 -2.74
N SER A 55 23.60 -2.86 -2.34
CA SER A 55 22.76 -3.58 -1.37
C SER A 55 22.82 -2.89 -0.01
N LYS A 56 24.02 -2.57 0.49
CA LYS A 56 24.20 -1.84 1.75
C LYS A 56 23.58 -0.45 1.71
N LEU A 57 23.69 0.26 0.59
CA LEU A 57 23.06 1.57 0.40
C LEU A 57 21.53 1.47 0.35
N ASN A 58 20.99 0.42 -0.28
CA ASN A 58 19.56 0.14 -0.29
C ASN A 58 19.04 -0.07 1.15
N GLU A 59 19.68 -0.95 1.90
CA GLU A 59 19.34 -1.24 3.30
C GLU A 59 19.45 0.01 4.19
N LEU A 60 20.53 0.79 4.04
CA LEU A 60 20.71 2.06 4.72
C LEU A 60 19.54 3.04 4.47
N MET A 61 19.13 3.20 3.22
CA MET A 61 18.01 4.08 2.90
C MET A 61 16.67 3.54 3.41
N MET A 62 16.46 2.21 3.37
CA MET A 62 15.26 1.58 3.93
C MET A 62 15.18 1.82 5.45
N ALA A 63 16.29 1.66 6.17
CA ALA A 63 16.37 1.93 7.61
C ALA A 63 16.09 3.40 7.96
N LYS A 64 16.46 4.33 7.08
CA LYS A 64 16.17 5.77 7.20
C LYS A 64 14.76 6.16 6.74
N GLY A 65 13.94 5.22 6.28
CA GLY A 65 12.62 5.49 5.72
C GLY A 65 12.64 6.16 4.33
N GLU A 66 13.80 6.24 3.68
CA GLU A 66 14.00 6.84 2.36
C GLU A 66 13.72 5.83 1.22
N VAL A 67 12.49 5.35 1.14
CA VAL A 67 12.07 4.25 0.24
C VAL A 67 12.36 4.54 -1.24
N PHE A 68 12.24 5.80 -1.69
CA PHE A 68 12.56 6.18 -3.07
C PHE A 68 14.05 6.04 -3.40
N ARG A 69 14.94 6.47 -2.48
CA ARG A 69 16.39 6.31 -2.67
C ARG A 69 16.81 4.86 -2.56
N ALA A 70 16.20 4.11 -1.64
CA ALA A 70 16.37 2.66 -1.57
C ALA A 70 16.02 2.01 -2.92
N ARG A 71 14.86 2.34 -3.50
CA ARG A 71 14.44 1.82 -4.81
C ARG A 71 15.42 2.18 -5.93
N ALA A 72 16.00 3.37 -5.93
CA ALA A 72 17.03 3.76 -6.90
C ALA A 72 18.26 2.84 -6.81
N TYR A 73 18.78 2.55 -5.60
CA TYR A 73 19.89 1.61 -5.43
C TYR A 73 19.53 0.17 -5.81
N LYS A 74 18.29 -0.26 -5.55
CA LYS A 74 17.77 -1.56 -5.98
C LYS A 74 17.76 -1.68 -7.51
N ASN A 75 17.21 -0.69 -8.21
CA ASN A 75 17.14 -0.70 -9.67
C ASN A 75 18.55 -0.67 -10.31
N ALA A 76 19.46 0.13 -9.74
CA ALA A 76 20.86 0.15 -10.17
C ALA A 76 21.54 -1.21 -9.97
N LYS A 77 21.24 -1.90 -8.86
CA LYS A 77 21.78 -3.24 -8.57
C LYS A 77 21.30 -4.25 -9.59
N GLU A 78 19.99 -4.26 -9.87
CA GLU A 78 19.38 -5.15 -10.88
C GLU A 78 19.99 -4.89 -12.26
N THR A 79 20.22 -3.62 -12.62
CA THR A 79 20.89 -3.27 -13.88
C THR A 79 22.30 -3.83 -13.96
N ILE A 80 23.11 -3.70 -12.90
CA ILE A 80 24.48 -4.24 -12.87
C ILE A 80 24.47 -5.77 -12.93
N MET A 81 23.50 -6.43 -12.26
CA MET A 81 23.33 -7.88 -12.31
C MET A 81 22.96 -8.40 -13.70
N GLY A 82 22.29 -7.58 -14.52
CA GLY A 82 21.94 -7.88 -15.90
C GLY A 82 23.08 -7.71 -16.91
N LEU A 83 24.22 -7.10 -16.52
CA LEU A 83 25.35 -6.89 -17.42
C LEU A 83 26.18 -8.17 -17.54
N THR A 84 26.39 -8.61 -18.79
CA THR A 84 27.23 -9.78 -19.11
C THR A 84 28.70 -9.44 -19.29
N GLU A 85 29.05 -8.16 -19.29
CA GLU A 85 30.42 -7.66 -19.43
C GLU A 85 31.06 -7.41 -18.04
N ASP A 86 32.36 -7.68 -17.94
CA ASP A 86 33.13 -7.37 -16.73
C ASP A 86 33.28 -5.84 -16.61
N ILE A 87 32.83 -5.29 -15.48
CA ILE A 87 32.95 -3.87 -15.16
C ILE A 87 34.31 -3.66 -14.49
N THR A 88 35.20 -2.91 -15.12
CA THR A 88 36.53 -2.58 -14.58
C THR A 88 36.61 -1.13 -14.11
N SER A 89 35.62 -0.29 -14.44
CA SER A 89 35.53 1.10 -13.95
C SER A 89 34.10 1.63 -13.98
N TRP A 90 33.77 2.56 -13.07
CA TRP A 90 32.48 3.23 -13.00
C TRP A 90 32.05 3.92 -14.30
N GLU A 91 32.99 4.30 -15.17
CA GLU A 91 32.68 4.99 -16.42
C GLU A 91 31.86 4.13 -17.38
N GLN A 92 32.05 2.80 -17.35
CA GLN A 92 31.29 1.84 -18.16
C GLN A 92 29.80 1.81 -17.80
N LEU A 93 29.44 2.37 -16.64
CA LEU A 93 28.06 2.46 -16.14
C LEU A 93 27.35 3.75 -16.53
N LYS A 94 28.04 4.71 -17.17
CA LYS A 94 27.41 5.94 -17.68
C LYS A 94 26.32 5.60 -18.71
N GLY A 95 25.14 6.19 -18.53
CA GLY A 95 24.00 6.00 -19.44
C GLY A 95 23.27 4.66 -19.32
N LYS A 96 23.68 3.78 -18.40
CA LYS A 96 22.94 2.54 -18.10
C LYS A 96 21.67 2.87 -17.31
N SER A 97 20.58 2.16 -17.61
CA SER A 97 19.26 2.38 -17.00
C SER A 97 19.34 2.33 -15.47
N GLY A 98 18.62 3.21 -14.76
CA GLY A 98 18.61 3.23 -13.29
C GLY A 98 19.91 3.69 -12.60
N ILE A 99 20.98 4.00 -13.35
CA ILE A 99 22.26 4.48 -12.80
C ILE A 99 22.46 5.96 -13.15
N GLY A 100 22.00 6.84 -12.25
CA GLY A 100 22.17 8.29 -12.38
C GLY A 100 23.50 8.82 -11.82
N GLU A 101 23.77 10.11 -12.04
CA GLU A 101 25.02 10.78 -11.59
C GLU A 101 25.35 10.57 -10.12
N THR A 102 24.34 10.55 -9.23
CA THR A 102 24.53 10.36 -7.79
C THR A 102 25.12 8.98 -7.47
N ILE A 103 24.73 7.94 -8.21
CA ILE A 103 25.23 6.57 -8.03
C ILE A 103 26.63 6.46 -8.64
N LEU A 104 26.84 7.05 -9.82
CA LEU A 104 28.17 7.11 -10.47
C LEU A 104 29.21 7.80 -9.57
N LYS A 105 28.85 8.91 -8.92
CA LYS A 105 29.71 9.59 -7.94
C LYS A 105 30.12 8.68 -6.78
N LYS A 106 29.25 7.76 -6.34
CA LYS A 106 29.57 6.79 -5.27
C LYS A 106 30.51 5.69 -5.74
N PHE A 107 30.36 5.20 -6.97
CA PHE A 107 31.31 4.24 -7.53
C PHE A 107 32.67 4.87 -7.76
N LYS A 108 32.70 6.09 -8.31
CA LYS A 108 33.92 6.89 -8.41
C LYS A 108 34.59 7.08 -7.04
N GLN A 109 33.84 7.48 -6.02
CA GLN A 109 34.35 7.62 -4.65
C GLN A 109 34.95 6.30 -4.14
N TYR A 110 34.27 5.17 -4.37
CA TYR A 110 34.74 3.87 -3.94
C TYR A 110 36.04 3.47 -4.65
N GLU A 111 36.16 3.69 -5.96
CA GLU A 111 37.41 3.42 -6.68
C GLU A 111 38.57 4.32 -6.21
N GLU A 112 38.30 5.59 -5.90
CA GLU A 112 39.32 6.54 -5.45
C GLU A 112 39.77 6.29 -4.00
N THR A 113 38.85 5.85 -3.12
CA THR A 113 39.08 5.83 -1.66
C THR A 113 38.96 4.45 -1.02
N GLY A 114 38.48 3.44 -1.75
CA GLY A 114 38.13 2.11 -1.24
C GLY A 114 36.88 2.09 -0.35
N LYS A 115 36.19 3.22 -0.17
CA LYS A 115 35.10 3.40 0.79
C LYS A 115 33.96 4.24 0.22
N ILE A 116 32.76 4.09 0.80
CA ILE A 116 31.65 5.02 0.59
C ILE A 116 31.35 5.70 1.92
N GLU A 117 31.61 7.00 2.00
CA GLU A 117 31.48 7.78 3.25
C GLU A 117 30.09 7.69 3.88
N ALA A 118 29.04 7.55 3.07
CA ALA A 118 27.68 7.37 3.56
C ALA A 118 27.46 6.02 4.28
N LEU A 119 28.22 4.97 3.90
CA LEU A 119 28.19 3.68 4.59
C LEU A 119 29.09 3.70 5.83
N GLU A 120 30.25 4.36 5.74
CA GLU A 120 31.18 4.47 6.88
C GLU A 120 30.56 5.26 8.05
N ARG A 121 29.83 6.36 7.77
CA ARG A 121 29.16 7.17 8.80
C ARG A 121 28.07 6.44 9.57
N GLU A 122 27.52 5.38 8.99
CA GLU A 122 26.32 4.71 9.48
C GLU A 122 26.60 3.27 9.90
N LYS A 123 27.87 2.86 9.91
CA LYS A 123 28.28 1.50 10.25
C LYS A 123 27.89 1.10 11.67
N ASP A 124 27.90 2.07 12.58
CA ASP A 124 27.52 1.90 13.99
C ASP A 124 26.07 2.34 14.24
N ASN A 125 25.25 2.50 13.19
CA ASN A 125 23.86 2.88 13.34
C ASN A 125 23.06 1.71 13.95
N PRO A 126 22.48 1.88 15.16
CA PRO A 126 21.75 0.81 15.84
C PRO A 126 20.57 0.26 15.04
N ILE A 127 19.91 1.11 14.23
CA ILE A 127 18.78 0.70 13.40
C ILE A 127 19.24 -0.34 12.38
N LEU A 128 20.42 -0.17 11.78
CA LEU A 128 20.95 -1.14 10.82
C LEU A 128 21.32 -2.46 11.50
N ILE A 129 22.05 -2.36 12.61
CA ILE A 129 22.47 -3.52 13.40
C ILE A 129 21.24 -4.35 13.81
N PHE A 130 20.17 -3.70 14.28
CA PHE A 130 18.95 -4.39 14.68
C PHE A 130 18.23 -5.04 13.50
N THR A 131 18.28 -4.47 12.29
CA THR A 131 17.67 -5.11 11.11
C THR A 131 18.41 -6.36 10.62
N GLU A 132 19.64 -6.61 11.07
CA GLU A 132 20.36 -7.86 10.79
C GLU A 132 19.82 -9.04 11.62
N VAL A 133 19.08 -8.75 12.69
CA VAL A 133 18.45 -9.76 13.55
C VAL A 133 17.17 -10.31 12.90
N HIS A 134 17.04 -11.63 12.83
CA HIS A 134 15.87 -12.27 12.24
C HIS A 134 14.57 -11.81 12.92
N GLY A 135 13.59 -11.40 12.11
CA GLY A 135 12.28 -10.95 12.59
C GLY A 135 12.21 -9.46 12.98
N ILE A 136 13.32 -8.74 13.02
CA ILE A 136 13.35 -7.29 13.28
C ILE A 136 13.44 -6.53 11.95
N GLY A 137 12.36 -5.85 11.57
CA GLY A 137 12.33 -4.97 10.41
C GLY A 137 12.61 -3.50 10.76
N PRO A 138 12.79 -2.61 9.76
CA PRO A 138 13.14 -1.19 9.96
C PRO A 138 12.25 -0.45 10.96
N LYS A 139 10.93 -0.69 10.93
CA LYS A 139 9.98 -0.07 11.86
C LYS A 139 10.25 -0.48 13.31
N LYS A 140 10.52 -1.76 13.54
CA LYS A 140 10.79 -2.26 14.90
C LYS A 140 12.17 -1.81 15.37
N ALA A 141 13.17 -1.83 14.50
CA ALA A 141 14.49 -1.28 14.79
C ALA A 141 14.44 0.21 15.17
N GLN A 142 13.65 1.02 14.45
CA GLN A 142 13.39 2.42 14.81
C GLN A 142 12.71 2.55 16.17
N GLU A 143 11.68 1.76 16.45
CA GLU A 143 10.99 1.74 17.74
C GLU A 143 11.94 1.41 18.90
N LEU A 144 12.83 0.41 18.75
CA LEU A 144 13.81 0.03 19.77
C LEU A 144 14.77 1.19 20.10
N VAL A 145 15.22 1.92 19.09
CA VAL A 145 16.10 3.09 19.27
C VAL A 145 15.33 4.28 19.83
N SER A 146 14.17 4.62 19.26
CA SER A 146 13.49 5.89 19.58
C SER A 146 12.67 5.84 20.86
N LYS A 147 12.06 4.69 21.19
CA LYS A 147 11.16 4.53 22.34
C LYS A 147 11.86 3.95 23.55
N TYR A 148 12.78 3.02 23.33
CA TYR A 148 13.46 2.29 24.40
C TYR A 148 14.94 2.71 24.57
N ASN A 149 15.42 3.65 23.74
CA ASN A 149 16.78 4.19 23.79
C ASN A 149 17.88 3.10 23.74
N ILE A 150 17.61 2.01 23.03
CA ILE A 150 18.54 0.88 22.86
C ILE A 150 19.43 1.16 21.66
N THR A 151 20.74 1.06 21.84
CA THR A 151 21.73 1.32 20.79
C THR A 151 22.62 0.12 20.47
N THR A 152 22.64 -0.90 21.33
CA THR A 152 23.47 -2.10 21.14
C THR A 152 22.65 -3.40 21.23
N LEU A 153 23.17 -4.49 20.67
CA LEU A 153 22.53 -5.81 20.80
C LEU A 153 22.55 -6.33 22.24
N ASP A 154 23.54 -5.93 23.05
CA ASP A 154 23.62 -6.34 24.45
C ASP A 154 22.56 -5.64 25.31
N GLU A 155 22.32 -4.35 25.08
CA GLU A 155 21.18 -3.64 25.68
C GLU A 155 19.85 -4.27 25.23
N LEU A 156 19.75 -4.65 23.95
CA LEU A 156 18.55 -5.31 23.43
C LEU A 156 18.30 -6.67 24.11
N LYS A 157 19.36 -7.45 24.36
CA LYS A 157 19.30 -8.74 25.07
C LYS A 157 18.81 -8.57 26.51
N GLN A 158 19.10 -7.45 27.18
CA GLN A 158 18.68 -7.22 28.58
C GLN A 158 17.17 -7.02 28.74
N ILE A 159 16.51 -6.41 27.74
CA ILE A 159 15.06 -6.11 27.79
C ILE A 159 14.26 -6.85 26.73
N GLU A 160 14.83 -7.90 26.14
CA GLU A 160 14.25 -8.64 25.01
C GLU A 160 12.84 -9.16 25.28
N ASN A 161 12.55 -9.52 26.54
CA ASN A 161 11.24 -10.04 26.96
C ASN A 161 10.15 -8.97 26.99
N GLU A 162 10.52 -7.70 27.10
CA GLU A 162 9.58 -6.57 27.15
C GLU A 162 9.31 -6.00 25.76
N VAL A 163 10.30 -6.06 24.87
CA VAL A 163 10.28 -5.34 23.59
C VAL A 163 10.21 -6.22 22.36
N LEU A 164 10.58 -7.51 22.42
CA LEU A 164 10.60 -8.41 21.27
C LEU A 164 9.55 -9.53 21.38
N ASN A 165 9.00 -9.93 20.23
CA ASN A 165 8.15 -11.14 20.16
C ASN A 165 9.00 -12.42 20.17
N GLU A 166 8.36 -13.59 20.29
CA GLU A 166 9.06 -14.88 20.38
C GLU A 166 9.98 -15.18 19.19
N SER A 167 9.56 -14.88 17.96
CA SER A 167 10.36 -15.09 16.75
C SER A 167 11.59 -14.18 16.73
N GLN A 168 11.42 -12.92 17.14
CA GLN A 168 12.50 -11.93 17.24
C GLN A 168 13.51 -12.30 18.33
N ARG A 169 13.05 -12.78 19.49
CA ARG A 169 13.93 -13.27 20.57
C ARG A 169 14.78 -14.45 20.13
N LYS A 170 14.16 -15.42 19.42
CA LYS A 170 14.91 -16.53 18.80
C LYS A 170 15.93 -16.01 17.79
N GLY A 171 15.56 -15.02 16.96
CA GLY A 171 16.49 -14.36 16.06
C GLY A 171 17.68 -13.71 16.76
N LEU A 172 17.45 -13.00 17.86
CA LEU A 172 18.48 -12.32 18.66
C LEU A 172 19.40 -13.30 19.38
N LYS A 173 18.82 -14.35 19.98
CA LYS A 173 19.54 -15.37 20.76
C LYS A 173 20.66 -16.04 19.97
N TYR A 174 20.44 -16.35 18.70
CA TYR A 174 21.41 -17.06 17.86
C TYR A 174 22.12 -16.16 16.84
N TYR A 175 21.89 -14.85 16.89
CA TYR A 175 22.41 -13.88 15.92
C TYR A 175 23.92 -14.03 15.67
N ASP A 176 24.70 -14.10 16.76
CA ASP A 176 26.17 -14.18 16.71
C ASP A 176 26.67 -15.50 16.07
N GLU A 177 25.92 -16.60 16.24
CA GLU A 177 26.26 -17.91 15.69
C GLU A 177 25.85 -18.02 14.21
N ILE A 178 24.62 -17.64 13.86
CA ILE A 178 24.09 -17.81 12.49
C ILE A 178 24.64 -16.78 11.50
N SER A 179 25.21 -15.67 11.98
CA SER A 179 25.90 -14.68 11.13
C SER A 179 27.25 -15.18 10.60
N GLN A 180 27.81 -16.23 11.21
CA GLN A 180 29.08 -16.81 10.78
C GLN A 180 28.90 -17.72 9.55
N LYS A 181 29.81 -17.60 8.58
CA LYS A 181 29.82 -18.47 7.40
C LYS A 181 30.06 -19.94 7.77
N ILE A 182 29.34 -20.84 7.12
CA ILE A 182 29.38 -22.30 7.34
C ILE A 182 30.42 -22.93 6.41
N PRO A 183 31.46 -23.62 6.94
CA PRO A 183 32.40 -24.39 6.12
C PRO A 183 31.70 -25.46 5.28
N ARG A 184 32.22 -25.74 4.08
CA ARG A 184 31.65 -26.76 3.18
C ARG A 184 31.65 -28.15 3.82
N GLU A 185 32.69 -28.47 4.58
CA GLU A 185 32.86 -29.73 5.29
C GLU A 185 31.75 -29.93 6.32
N GLU A 186 31.37 -28.86 7.03
CA GLU A 186 30.26 -28.90 7.99
C GLU A 186 28.92 -29.15 7.28
N ILE A 187 28.70 -28.58 6.10
CA ILE A 187 27.48 -28.85 5.31
C ILE A 187 27.46 -30.30 4.79
N GLN A 188 28.63 -30.89 4.52
CA GLN A 188 28.73 -32.33 4.19
C GLN A 188 28.37 -33.22 5.38
N GLU A 189 28.78 -32.84 6.60
CA GLU A 189 28.33 -33.51 7.83
C GLU A 189 26.80 -33.45 7.98
N TYR A 190 26.21 -32.26 7.81
CA TYR A 190 24.74 -32.11 7.78
C TYR A 190 24.10 -32.97 6.69
N LYS A 191 24.65 -32.99 5.48
CA LYS A 191 24.11 -33.80 4.36
C LYS A 191 24.08 -35.28 4.69
N ALA A 192 25.13 -35.81 5.32
CA ALA A 192 25.18 -37.22 5.73
C ALA A 192 24.13 -37.55 6.80
N ILE A 193 23.97 -36.68 7.80
CA ILE A 193 22.96 -36.83 8.86
C ILE A 193 21.54 -36.73 8.28
N PHE A 194 21.31 -35.74 7.41
CA PHE A 194 20.03 -35.57 6.71
C PHE A 194 19.70 -36.79 5.86
N ALA A 195 20.66 -37.34 5.11
CA ALA A 195 20.44 -38.55 4.32
C ALA A 195 20.01 -39.74 5.19
N SER A 196 20.73 -39.99 6.28
CA SER A 196 20.42 -41.07 7.23
C SER A 196 19.01 -40.90 7.84
N LEU A 197 18.68 -39.71 8.34
CA LEU A 197 17.38 -39.44 8.96
C LEU A 197 16.23 -39.37 7.94
N PHE A 198 16.50 -38.91 6.72
CA PHE A 198 15.52 -38.89 5.64
C PHE A 198 15.18 -40.31 5.20
N ASP A 199 16.15 -41.21 5.17
CA ASP A 199 15.94 -42.61 4.80
C ASP A 199 14.99 -43.35 5.76
N GLU A 200 14.93 -42.95 7.02
CA GLU A 200 13.98 -43.50 8.00
C GLU A 200 12.53 -43.05 7.76
N VAL A 201 12.31 -41.93 7.08
CA VAL A 201 10.98 -41.31 6.90
C VAL A 201 10.54 -41.18 5.44
N LYS A 202 11.42 -41.49 4.49
CA LYS A 202 11.16 -41.34 3.06
C LYS A 202 10.08 -42.32 2.61
N THR A 203 9.12 -41.81 1.87
CA THR A 203 8.18 -42.65 1.11
C THR A 203 8.73 -42.87 -0.31
N PRO A 204 8.29 -43.93 -1.03
CA PRO A 204 8.74 -44.17 -2.41
C PRO A 204 8.63 -42.91 -3.27
N GLY A 205 9.68 -42.63 -4.05
CA GLY A 205 9.75 -41.44 -4.89
C GLY A 205 10.09 -40.13 -4.17
N SER A 206 10.41 -40.16 -2.87
CA SER A 206 10.89 -38.98 -2.14
C SER A 206 12.38 -38.75 -2.33
N SER A 207 12.78 -37.49 -2.43
CA SER A 207 14.18 -37.07 -2.45
C SER A 207 14.33 -35.69 -1.81
N PHE A 208 15.56 -35.35 -1.44
CA PHE A 208 15.92 -33.99 -1.09
C PHE A 208 17.25 -33.59 -1.74
N GLU A 209 17.48 -32.30 -1.88
CA GLU A 209 18.74 -31.75 -2.36
C GLU A 209 19.12 -30.52 -1.53
N ILE A 210 20.41 -30.38 -1.21
CA ILE A 210 20.94 -29.14 -0.62
C ILE A 210 21.32 -28.22 -1.77
N VAL A 211 20.67 -27.06 -1.84
CA VAL A 211 20.80 -26.09 -2.95
C VAL A 211 21.67 -24.89 -2.52
N GLY A 212 21.52 -23.73 -3.16
CA GLY A 212 22.25 -22.52 -2.79
C GLY A 212 23.72 -22.55 -3.18
N SER A 213 24.53 -21.77 -2.46
CA SER A 213 25.98 -21.66 -2.72
C SER A 213 26.73 -22.97 -2.53
N TYR A 214 26.22 -23.86 -1.68
CA TYR A 214 26.80 -25.19 -1.48
C TYR A 214 26.78 -26.00 -2.78
N ARG A 215 25.64 -26.06 -3.47
CA ARG A 215 25.49 -26.78 -4.75
C ARG A 215 26.29 -26.13 -5.88
N ARG A 216 26.60 -24.82 -5.78
CA ARG A 216 27.52 -24.12 -6.69
C ARG A 216 29.01 -24.33 -6.41
N GLY A 217 29.37 -25.15 -5.41
CA GLY A 217 30.76 -25.43 -5.06
C GLY A 217 31.45 -24.42 -4.14
N ALA A 218 30.70 -23.56 -3.44
CA ALA A 218 31.31 -22.61 -2.51
C ALA A 218 32.05 -23.32 -1.35
N LYS A 219 33.22 -22.76 -0.97
CA LYS A 219 34.01 -23.23 0.19
C LYS A 219 33.33 -22.90 1.53
N LYS A 220 32.52 -21.84 1.56
CA LYS A 220 31.72 -21.43 2.72
C LYS A 220 30.35 -20.91 2.26
N SER A 221 29.28 -21.20 3.00
CA SER A 221 27.91 -20.74 2.73
C SER A 221 27.37 -19.84 3.84
N GLY A 222 26.28 -19.12 3.59
CA GLY A 222 25.59 -18.34 4.65
C GLY A 222 24.63 -19.19 5.47
N ASP A 223 23.91 -20.06 4.79
CA ASP A 223 22.82 -20.90 5.29
C ASP A 223 22.83 -22.25 4.57
N ILE A 224 21.95 -23.15 5.02
CA ILE A 224 21.71 -24.47 4.42
C ILE A 224 20.28 -24.51 3.88
N ASP A 225 20.12 -24.33 2.58
CA ASP A 225 18.84 -24.44 1.89
C ASP A 225 18.61 -25.86 1.39
N ILE A 226 17.44 -26.42 1.70
CA ILE A 226 17.10 -27.82 1.40
C ILE A 226 15.77 -27.85 0.66
N ILE A 227 15.75 -28.45 -0.53
CA ILE A 227 14.53 -28.71 -1.28
C ILE A 227 14.17 -30.18 -1.17
N ILE A 228 12.95 -30.47 -0.73
CA ILE A 228 12.37 -31.80 -0.61
C ILE A 228 11.29 -31.96 -1.68
N THR A 229 11.19 -33.12 -2.29
CA THR A 229 10.12 -33.44 -3.24
C THR A 229 9.68 -34.89 -3.09
N ASN A 230 8.54 -35.21 -3.68
CA ASN A 230 8.06 -36.57 -3.83
C ASN A 230 7.36 -36.73 -5.19
N LYS A 231 7.64 -37.81 -5.93
CA LYS A 231 7.08 -38.07 -7.26
C LYS A 231 5.54 -38.11 -7.29
N GLN A 232 4.90 -38.54 -6.22
CA GLN A 232 3.44 -38.57 -6.04
C GLN A 232 2.90 -37.30 -5.37
N ASN A 233 3.73 -36.25 -5.23
CA ASN A 233 3.39 -35.01 -4.54
C ASN A 233 2.94 -35.22 -3.07
N ASN A 234 3.41 -36.30 -2.45
CA ASN A 234 3.14 -36.58 -1.05
C ASN A 234 3.95 -35.63 -0.16
N ILE A 235 3.29 -34.57 0.33
CA ILE A 235 3.91 -33.57 1.19
C ILE A 235 4.20 -34.07 2.61
N ALA A 236 3.61 -35.19 3.04
CA ALA A 236 3.80 -35.70 4.40
C ALA A 236 5.27 -36.01 4.71
N VAL A 237 6.08 -36.36 3.69
CA VAL A 237 7.53 -36.57 3.86
C VAL A 237 8.26 -35.32 4.38
N PHE A 238 7.81 -34.12 4.00
CA PHE A 238 8.36 -32.85 4.49
C PHE A 238 8.11 -32.68 5.99
N ASP A 239 6.87 -32.87 6.42
CA ASP A 239 6.49 -32.74 7.84
C ASP A 239 7.15 -33.83 8.70
N ASN A 240 7.17 -35.08 8.21
CA ASN A 240 7.78 -36.20 8.92
C ASN A 240 9.30 -36.01 9.07
N PHE A 241 9.97 -35.54 8.03
CA PHE A 241 11.40 -35.27 8.09
C PHE A 241 11.74 -34.14 9.05
N ILE A 242 10.99 -33.03 9.01
CA ILE A 242 11.17 -31.94 9.99
C ILE A 242 10.94 -32.44 11.41
N LYS A 243 9.87 -33.21 11.65
CA LYS A 243 9.58 -33.79 12.97
C LYS A 243 10.74 -34.65 13.45
N LYS A 244 11.27 -35.52 12.58
CA LYS A 244 12.41 -36.39 12.90
C LYS A 244 13.66 -35.59 13.25
N LEU A 245 13.95 -34.51 12.52
CA LEU A 245 15.09 -33.64 12.80
C LEU A 245 14.98 -32.93 14.14
N ILE A 246 13.77 -32.55 14.56
CA ILE A 246 13.49 -31.98 15.89
C ILE A 246 13.65 -33.04 16.97
N GLU A 247 13.07 -34.22 16.77
CA GLU A 247 13.19 -35.37 17.70
C GLU A 247 14.65 -35.77 17.94
N LYS A 248 15.50 -35.66 16.92
CA LYS A 248 16.94 -35.94 17.01
C LYS A 248 17.79 -34.75 17.48
N GLY A 249 17.16 -33.61 17.80
CA GLY A 249 17.85 -32.40 18.25
C GLY A 249 18.71 -31.72 17.19
N ILE A 250 18.57 -32.09 15.91
CA ILE A 250 19.31 -31.47 14.80
C ILE A 250 18.72 -30.09 14.49
N ILE A 251 17.39 -29.96 14.55
CA ILE A 251 16.70 -28.67 14.54
C ILE A 251 16.34 -28.33 15.98
N ILE A 252 16.94 -27.25 16.50
CA ILE A 252 16.81 -26.81 17.88
C ILE A 252 15.76 -25.71 18.04
N GLU A 253 15.48 -24.94 16.99
CA GLU A 253 14.44 -23.91 16.99
C GLU A 253 13.73 -23.82 15.64
N GLN A 254 12.44 -23.56 15.70
CA GLN A 254 11.64 -23.20 14.52
C GLN A 254 11.38 -21.69 14.55
N LEU A 255 11.92 -20.98 13.55
CA LEU A 255 11.71 -19.54 13.38
C LEU A 255 10.36 -19.26 12.71
N SER A 256 9.99 -20.09 11.72
CA SER A 256 8.65 -20.13 11.14
C SER A 256 8.36 -21.47 10.48
N LYS A 257 7.11 -21.93 10.49
CA LYS A 257 6.68 -23.14 9.78
C LYS A 257 5.38 -22.87 9.02
N GLY A 258 5.45 -22.93 7.70
CA GLY A 258 4.31 -22.95 6.79
C GLY A 258 4.03 -24.37 6.26
N LYS A 259 3.10 -24.47 5.29
CA LYS A 259 2.71 -25.76 4.69
C LYS A 259 3.82 -26.41 3.88
N THR A 260 4.59 -25.61 3.14
CA THR A 260 5.63 -26.07 2.21
C THR A 260 7.00 -25.49 2.53
N LYS A 261 7.13 -24.68 3.58
CA LYS A 261 8.37 -24.00 3.92
C LYS A 261 8.56 -23.94 5.42
N MET A 262 9.78 -24.19 5.89
CA MET A 262 10.16 -24.04 7.29
C MET A 262 11.49 -23.32 7.37
N LEU A 263 11.56 -22.30 8.22
CA LEU A 263 12.81 -21.60 8.57
C LEU A 263 13.20 -22.06 9.97
N GLY A 264 14.42 -22.56 10.12
CA GLY A 264 14.87 -23.18 11.36
C GLY A 264 16.30 -22.83 11.72
N ILE A 265 16.64 -23.14 12.97
CA ILE A 265 18.00 -23.14 13.47
C ILE A 265 18.33 -24.57 13.83
N GLY A 266 19.44 -25.06 13.28
CA GLY A 266 19.96 -26.38 13.59
C GLY A 266 21.35 -26.34 14.20
N ARG A 267 21.72 -27.40 14.88
CA ARG A 267 23.03 -27.54 15.53
C ARG A 267 23.47 -29.00 15.49
N LEU A 268 24.70 -29.23 15.02
CA LEU A 268 25.35 -30.53 15.17
C LEU A 268 26.07 -30.61 16.52
N PRO A 269 26.30 -31.82 17.05
CA PRO A 269 27.09 -32.00 18.27
C PRO A 269 28.43 -31.27 18.19
N ASN A 270 28.76 -30.48 19.21
CA ASN A 270 30.00 -29.68 19.31
C ASN A 270 30.21 -28.64 18.19
N LYS A 271 29.15 -28.25 17.47
CA LYS A 271 29.17 -27.14 16.51
C LYS A 271 28.27 -26.00 16.98
N ILE A 272 28.47 -24.83 16.39
CA ILE A 272 27.59 -23.68 16.61
C ILE A 272 26.27 -23.84 15.83
N ALA A 273 25.26 -23.09 16.23
CA ALA A 273 23.96 -23.03 15.59
C ALA A 273 24.04 -22.42 14.18
N ARG A 274 23.37 -23.05 13.22
CA ARG A 274 23.31 -22.68 11.81
C ARG A 274 21.88 -22.42 11.38
N ARG A 275 21.69 -21.50 10.43
CA ARG A 275 20.41 -21.31 9.76
C ARG A 275 20.17 -22.42 8.74
N ILE A 276 19.02 -23.09 8.84
CA ILE A 276 18.64 -24.21 7.97
C ILE A 276 17.21 -23.98 7.49
N ASP A 277 17.05 -23.85 6.17
CA ASP A 277 15.79 -23.53 5.53
C ASP A 277 15.33 -24.72 4.69
N PHE A 278 14.08 -25.15 4.89
CA PHE A 278 13.48 -26.27 4.17
C PHE A 278 12.34 -25.78 3.27
N LEU A 279 12.29 -26.29 2.05
CA LEU A 279 11.23 -26.05 1.08
C LEU A 279 10.75 -27.39 0.50
N TYR A 280 9.45 -27.61 0.49
CA TYR A 280 8.84 -28.66 -0.30
C TYR A 280 8.46 -28.13 -1.67
N ALA A 281 9.02 -28.73 -2.73
CA ALA A 281 8.68 -28.44 -4.11
C ALA A 281 7.85 -29.59 -4.69
N PRO A 282 6.62 -29.34 -5.19
CA PRO A 282 5.86 -30.31 -5.96
C PRO A 282 6.70 -30.89 -7.12
N PRO A 283 6.48 -32.14 -7.56
CA PRO A 283 7.33 -32.79 -8.55
C PRO A 283 7.43 -32.03 -9.87
N GLN A 284 6.33 -31.37 -10.30
CA GLN A 284 6.31 -30.55 -11.52
C GLN A 284 7.07 -29.21 -11.38
N GLU A 285 7.31 -28.76 -10.14
CA GLU A 285 8.01 -27.51 -9.83
C GLU A 285 9.47 -27.77 -9.40
N TYR A 286 9.84 -29.02 -9.12
CA TYR A 286 11.11 -29.38 -8.51
C TYR A 286 12.31 -28.92 -9.33
N SER A 287 12.32 -29.15 -10.65
CA SER A 287 13.40 -28.70 -11.54
C SER A 287 13.56 -27.17 -11.55
N PHE A 288 12.44 -26.43 -11.54
CA PHE A 288 12.45 -24.97 -11.45
C PHE A 288 12.92 -24.47 -10.08
N ALA A 289 12.49 -25.10 -8.99
CA ALA A 289 12.90 -24.74 -7.65
C ALA A 289 14.40 -25.00 -7.45
N VAL A 290 14.88 -26.18 -7.82
CA VAL A 290 16.30 -26.53 -7.73
C VAL A 290 17.15 -25.56 -8.56
N LEU A 291 16.73 -25.23 -9.79
CA LEU A 291 17.39 -24.23 -10.62
C LEU A 291 17.42 -22.85 -9.96
N TYR A 292 16.26 -22.37 -9.50
CA TYR A 292 16.10 -21.04 -8.90
C TYR A 292 16.94 -20.86 -7.64
N PHE A 293 16.91 -21.82 -6.72
CA PHE A 293 17.66 -21.74 -5.47
C PHE A 293 19.15 -22.10 -5.65
N THR A 294 19.53 -22.79 -6.74
CA THR A 294 20.94 -23.04 -7.06
C THR A 294 21.58 -21.87 -7.80
N GLY A 295 20.88 -21.18 -8.70
CA GLY A 295 21.43 -20.06 -9.45
C GLY A 295 21.86 -18.91 -8.55
N SER A 296 22.95 -18.22 -8.91
CA SER A 296 23.25 -16.94 -8.26
C SER A 296 22.15 -15.92 -8.58
N ALA A 297 22.02 -14.88 -7.75
CA ALA A 297 21.01 -13.85 -8.00
C ALA A 297 21.19 -13.20 -9.38
N ALA A 298 22.43 -12.97 -9.83
CA ALA A 298 22.73 -12.41 -11.14
C ALA A 298 22.39 -13.39 -12.28
N PHE A 299 22.76 -14.66 -12.13
CA PHE A 299 22.40 -15.72 -13.05
C PHE A 299 20.88 -15.79 -13.27
N ASN A 300 20.10 -15.78 -12.18
CA ASN A 300 18.64 -15.84 -12.23
C ASN A 300 18.00 -14.59 -12.87
N VAL A 301 18.59 -13.41 -12.66
CA VAL A 301 18.12 -12.17 -13.31
C VAL A 301 18.29 -12.27 -14.82
N VAL A 302 19.49 -12.59 -15.30
CA VAL A 302 19.76 -12.70 -16.74
C VAL A 302 18.94 -13.82 -17.39
N MET A 303 18.82 -14.97 -16.72
CA MET A 303 18.00 -16.08 -17.24
C MET A 303 16.53 -15.69 -17.39
N ARG A 304 15.97 -14.94 -16.42
CA ARG A 304 14.60 -14.42 -16.51
C ARG A 304 14.45 -13.36 -17.60
N GLU A 305 15.39 -12.43 -17.73
CA GLU A 305 15.39 -11.45 -18.81
C GLU A 305 15.44 -12.12 -20.19
N TYR A 306 16.21 -13.20 -20.31
CA TYR A 306 16.26 -13.99 -21.54
C TYR A 306 14.93 -14.70 -21.82
N ALA A 307 14.29 -15.30 -20.81
CA ALA A 307 12.94 -15.85 -20.94
C ALA A 307 11.92 -14.79 -21.38
N ILE A 308 12.00 -13.57 -20.82
CA ILE A 308 11.14 -12.43 -21.21
C ILE A 308 11.32 -12.07 -22.69
N LYS A 309 12.57 -12.05 -23.19
CA LYS A 309 12.86 -11.84 -24.62
C LYS A 309 12.25 -12.92 -25.52
N LYS A 310 12.04 -14.12 -25.00
CA LYS A 310 11.39 -15.25 -25.69
C LYS A 310 9.87 -15.28 -25.52
N GLY A 311 9.26 -14.30 -24.85
CA GLY A 311 7.82 -14.25 -24.61
C GLY A 311 7.35 -15.07 -23.40
N TYR A 312 8.25 -15.38 -22.47
CA TYR A 312 7.95 -16.14 -21.26
C TYR A 312 8.37 -15.40 -19.99
N THR A 313 7.86 -15.82 -18.84
CA THR A 313 8.41 -15.43 -17.53
C THR A 313 8.57 -16.67 -16.66
N MET A 314 9.61 -16.70 -15.83
CA MET A 314 9.93 -17.86 -14.99
C MET A 314 10.20 -17.50 -13.54
N ASN A 315 9.84 -18.44 -12.66
CA ASN A 315 10.12 -18.41 -11.24
C ASN A 315 10.36 -19.84 -10.71
N GLU A 316 10.48 -19.99 -9.39
CA GLU A 316 10.69 -21.27 -8.72
C GLU A 316 9.55 -22.30 -8.93
N HIS A 317 8.37 -21.84 -9.36
CA HIS A 317 7.18 -22.67 -9.56
C HIS A 317 6.98 -23.10 -11.02
N GLY A 318 7.70 -22.50 -11.98
CA GLY A 318 7.54 -22.85 -13.39
C GLY A 318 7.81 -21.72 -14.38
N LEU A 319 7.47 -22.02 -15.63
CA LEU A 319 7.49 -21.11 -16.78
C LEU A 319 6.06 -20.72 -17.17
N TYR A 320 5.85 -19.49 -17.60
CA TYR A 320 4.54 -18.92 -17.91
C TYR A 320 4.62 -18.11 -19.20
N VAL A 321 3.53 -18.11 -19.97
CA VAL A 321 3.39 -17.26 -21.16
C VAL A 321 3.35 -15.79 -20.73
N LEU A 322 4.02 -14.94 -21.48
CA LEU A 322 3.97 -13.50 -21.29
C LEU A 322 2.97 -12.89 -22.28
N GLU A 323 1.80 -12.50 -21.78
CA GLU A 323 0.75 -11.81 -22.55
C GLU A 323 0.70 -10.35 -22.11
N ASP A 324 0.87 -9.41 -23.05
CA ASP A 324 0.87 -7.96 -22.76
C ASP A 324 1.79 -7.52 -21.60
N LYS A 325 2.97 -8.14 -21.51
CA LYS A 325 3.98 -7.94 -20.43
C LYS A 325 3.47 -8.30 -19.02
N LYS A 326 2.35 -9.03 -18.91
CA LYS A 326 1.83 -9.62 -17.67
C LYS A 326 2.04 -11.15 -17.70
N LYS A 327 2.17 -11.74 -16.51
CA LYS A 327 2.28 -13.20 -16.33
C LYS A 327 0.93 -13.84 -16.68
N GLY A 328 0.87 -14.54 -17.80
CA GLY A 328 -0.28 -15.31 -18.26
C GLY A 328 -0.27 -16.75 -17.75
N ASP A 329 -0.81 -17.66 -18.55
CA ASP A 329 -0.96 -19.07 -18.19
C ASP A 329 0.37 -19.78 -17.99
N LYS A 330 0.38 -20.78 -17.10
CA LYS A 330 1.53 -21.65 -16.86
C LYS A 330 1.73 -22.55 -18.08
N ILE A 331 2.98 -22.72 -18.50
CA ILE A 331 3.33 -23.67 -19.56
C ILE A 331 3.05 -25.08 -19.05
N ASP A 332 2.08 -25.75 -19.67
CA ASP A 332 1.68 -27.12 -19.35
C ASP A 332 2.59 -28.14 -20.05
N ILE A 333 3.90 -28.03 -19.79
CA ILE A 333 4.93 -28.95 -20.26
C ILE A 333 5.65 -29.49 -19.02
N ILE A 334 5.94 -30.79 -19.03
CA ILE A 334 6.71 -31.42 -17.96
C ILE A 334 8.20 -31.16 -18.19
N PHE A 335 8.86 -30.55 -17.21
CA PHE A 335 10.30 -30.32 -17.20
C PHE A 335 10.97 -31.29 -16.21
N PRO A 336 11.40 -32.48 -16.66
CA PRO A 336 11.87 -33.54 -15.77
C PRO A 336 13.16 -33.19 -15.03
N ASP A 337 13.99 -32.32 -15.59
CA ASP A 337 15.26 -31.88 -15.02
C ASP A 337 15.57 -30.42 -15.36
N GLU A 338 16.64 -29.88 -14.77
CA GLU A 338 17.06 -28.51 -15.05
C GLU A 338 17.44 -28.32 -16.53
N ARG A 339 18.00 -29.34 -17.20
CA ARG A 339 18.47 -29.26 -18.60
C ARG A 339 17.31 -29.00 -19.57
N SER A 340 16.18 -29.66 -19.37
CA SER A 340 14.97 -29.43 -20.17
C SER A 340 14.50 -27.98 -20.16
N ILE A 341 14.76 -27.22 -19.08
CA ILE A 341 14.44 -25.78 -19.00
C ILE A 341 15.39 -24.95 -19.88
N PHE A 342 16.70 -25.28 -19.88
CA PHE A 342 17.67 -24.61 -20.74
C PHE A 342 17.38 -24.89 -22.22
N ASP A 343 17.09 -26.14 -22.55
CA ASP A 343 16.80 -26.56 -23.92
C ASP A 343 15.53 -25.87 -24.44
N PHE A 344 14.46 -25.78 -23.62
CA PHE A 344 13.25 -25.05 -23.98
C PHE A 344 13.51 -23.56 -24.25
N LEU A 345 14.38 -22.93 -23.46
CA LEU A 345 14.73 -21.52 -23.67
C LEU A 345 15.73 -21.35 -24.84
N GLY A 346 16.38 -22.40 -25.31
CA GLY A 346 17.46 -22.33 -26.29
C GLY A 346 18.76 -21.76 -25.68
N LEU A 347 19.07 -22.17 -24.45
CA LEU A 347 20.27 -21.80 -23.71
C LEU A 347 21.23 -23.00 -23.63
N GLN A 348 22.53 -22.73 -23.60
CA GLN A 348 23.53 -23.75 -23.29
C GLN A 348 23.34 -24.20 -21.84
N TYR A 349 23.16 -25.50 -21.62
CA TYR A 349 23.06 -26.04 -20.27
C TYR A 349 24.31 -25.73 -19.44
N LYS A 350 24.10 -25.21 -18.23
CA LYS A 350 25.15 -24.98 -17.23
C LYS A 350 24.99 -25.88 -16.04
N THR A 351 26.06 -26.57 -15.64
CA THR A 351 26.07 -27.36 -14.40
C THR A 351 25.94 -26.44 -13.19
N PRO A 352 25.52 -26.95 -12.01
CA PRO A 352 25.39 -26.14 -10.81
C PRO A 352 26.61 -25.27 -10.48
N GLU A 353 27.82 -25.78 -10.65
CA GLU A 353 29.10 -25.10 -10.37
C GLU A 353 29.42 -23.97 -11.35
N GLU A 354 28.80 -23.97 -12.53
CA GLU A 354 28.96 -22.97 -13.57
C GLU A 354 27.99 -21.79 -13.43
N ARG A 355 26.95 -21.88 -12.59
CA ARG A 355 25.88 -20.86 -12.45
C ARG A 355 26.28 -19.72 -11.50
N LYS A 356 27.42 -19.10 -11.74
CA LYS A 356 28.05 -18.14 -10.80
C LYS A 356 27.58 -16.71 -11.03
N ASP A 357 27.34 -16.31 -12.27
CA ASP A 357 27.01 -14.94 -12.64
C ASP A 357 26.10 -14.85 -13.88
N GLY A 358 25.64 -13.65 -14.22
CA GLY A 358 24.79 -13.39 -15.38
C GLY A 358 25.42 -13.78 -16.72
N LYS A 359 26.75 -13.62 -16.85
CA LYS A 359 27.51 -13.99 -18.06
C LYS A 359 27.53 -15.48 -18.38
N ASP A 360 27.18 -16.33 -17.41
CA ASP A 360 27.11 -17.77 -17.61
C ASP A 360 25.82 -18.21 -18.34
N VAL A 361 24.85 -17.29 -18.54
CA VAL A 361 23.64 -17.52 -19.32
C VAL A 361 23.94 -17.29 -20.81
N ILE A 362 24.27 -18.37 -21.53
CA ILE A 362 24.73 -18.30 -22.92
C ILE A 362 23.65 -18.86 -23.87
N PRO A 363 23.18 -18.11 -24.87
CA PRO A 363 22.32 -18.64 -25.94
C PRO A 363 23.03 -19.70 -26.78
N GLN A 364 22.34 -20.76 -27.20
CA GLN A 364 22.91 -21.71 -28.17
C GLN A 364 23.10 -21.04 -29.54
N GLN A 365 24.26 -21.24 -30.20
CA GLN A 365 24.52 -20.78 -31.57
C GLN A 365 24.28 -21.92 -32.57
N GLY A 366 23.48 -21.68 -33.62
CA GLY A 366 23.34 -22.57 -34.80
C GLY A 366 22.06 -23.43 -34.88
N ASP A 367 21.66 -23.77 -36.11
CA ASP A 367 20.40 -24.36 -36.62
C ASP A 367 19.92 -25.72 -36.06
N SER A 368 20.06 -26.01 -34.76
CA SER A 368 19.56 -27.27 -34.16
C SER A 368 18.15 -27.19 -33.58
N VAL A 369 17.34 -26.19 -33.96
CA VAL A 369 15.91 -26.09 -33.58
C VAL A 369 15.07 -26.96 -34.52
N SER A 370 15.37 -28.26 -34.63
CA SER A 370 14.78 -29.12 -35.67
C SER A 370 13.92 -30.29 -35.15
N GLU A 371 13.99 -30.69 -33.88
CA GLU A 371 13.26 -31.90 -33.43
C GLU A 371 12.23 -31.64 -32.33
N VAL A 372 12.54 -30.85 -31.30
CA VAL A 372 11.57 -30.53 -30.22
C VAL A 372 10.48 -29.57 -30.71
N SER A 373 10.85 -28.58 -31.53
CA SER A 373 9.92 -27.66 -32.22
C SER A 373 8.99 -28.38 -33.20
N LYS A 374 9.45 -29.48 -33.82
CA LYS A 374 8.60 -30.33 -34.69
C LYS A 374 7.63 -31.19 -33.89
N MET A 375 8.04 -31.75 -32.74
CA MET A 375 7.14 -32.53 -31.87
C MET A 375 6.03 -31.65 -31.27
N ILE A 376 6.35 -30.41 -30.86
CA ILE A 376 5.36 -29.46 -30.32
C ILE A 376 4.36 -29.01 -31.39
N SER A 377 4.80 -28.86 -32.63
CA SER A 377 3.91 -28.49 -33.76
C SER A 377 2.91 -29.59 -34.12
N GLN A 378 3.24 -30.86 -33.83
CA GLN A 378 2.36 -32.01 -34.09
C GLN A 378 1.29 -32.19 -33.01
N GLU A 379 1.60 -31.99 -31.72
CA GLU A 379 0.62 -32.09 -30.62
C GLU A 379 -0.40 -30.94 -30.59
N ILE A 380 0.00 -29.73 -31.01
CA ILE A 380 -0.93 -28.59 -31.13
C ILE A 380 -1.99 -28.83 -32.23
N SER A 381 -1.72 -29.71 -33.19
CA SER A 381 -2.68 -30.07 -34.25
C SER A 381 -3.79 -31.04 -33.81
N SER A 382 -3.62 -31.71 -32.66
CA SER A 382 -4.53 -32.77 -32.19
C SER A 382 -5.62 -32.35 -31.20
N ILE A 383 -5.74 -31.05 -30.87
CA ILE A 383 -6.83 -30.57 -30.00
C ILE A 383 -8.09 -30.28 -30.85
N PRO A 384 -9.25 -30.91 -30.59
CA PRO A 384 -10.41 -30.83 -31.47
C PRO A 384 -11.03 -29.43 -31.56
N LYS A 385 -11.17 -28.92 -32.79
CA LYS A 385 -11.94 -27.71 -33.10
C LYS A 385 -13.45 -28.03 -33.27
N LYS A 386 -14.26 -27.36 -32.43
CA LYS A 386 -15.69 -26.96 -32.59
C LYS A 386 -16.81 -27.98 -32.37
N ILE A 387 -17.68 -27.65 -31.40
CA ILE A 387 -19.14 -27.78 -31.57
C ILE A 387 -19.63 -26.56 -32.37
N LYS A 388 -20.31 -26.83 -33.49
CA LYS A 388 -20.80 -25.90 -34.50
C LYS A 388 -22.08 -25.17 -34.06
N ILE A 389 -22.13 -23.85 -34.20
CA ILE A 389 -23.40 -23.12 -34.43
C ILE A 389 -23.52 -22.85 -35.94
N LYS A 390 -24.69 -23.16 -36.51
CA LYS A 390 -25.01 -23.17 -37.94
C LYS A 390 -24.74 -21.82 -38.63
N LYS A 391 -24.03 -21.88 -39.77
CA LYS A 391 -23.89 -20.77 -40.73
C LYS A 391 -25.26 -20.42 -41.34
N LYS A 392 -25.75 -19.20 -41.12
CA LYS A 392 -26.65 -18.51 -42.06
C LYS A 392 -25.76 -17.82 -43.11
N LYS A 393 -26.13 -17.92 -44.39
CA LYS A 393 -25.38 -17.39 -45.55
C LYS A 393 -24.97 -15.92 -45.31
N MET A 394 -23.66 -15.65 -45.38
CA MET A 394 -23.14 -14.30 -45.56
C MET A 394 -23.52 -13.82 -46.95
N GLY A 395 -24.51 -12.94 -47.03
CA GLY A 395 -24.46 -11.85 -47.99
C GLY A 395 -23.27 -10.96 -47.66
N THR A 396 -22.68 -10.37 -48.68
CA THR A 396 -21.52 -9.46 -48.64
C THR A 396 -21.67 -8.43 -47.51
N LEU A 397 -20.97 -8.64 -46.39
CA LEU A 397 -20.92 -7.69 -45.29
C LEU A 397 -19.62 -6.89 -45.37
N LYS A 398 -19.83 -5.57 -45.39
CA LYS A 398 -18.86 -4.48 -45.50
C LYS A 398 -17.63 -4.68 -44.60
N LYS A 399 -16.46 -4.24 -45.09
CA LYS A 399 -15.29 -3.85 -44.28
C LYS A 399 -15.77 -3.21 -42.97
N GLU A 400 -15.52 -3.85 -41.83
CA GLU A 400 -15.70 -3.20 -40.53
C GLU A 400 -14.84 -1.93 -40.54
N LYS A 401 -15.49 -0.78 -40.31
CA LYS A 401 -14.81 0.51 -40.23
C LYS A 401 -13.77 0.43 -39.11
N ARG A 402 -12.50 0.68 -39.44
CA ARG A 402 -11.45 0.96 -38.45
C ARG A 402 -11.98 2.03 -37.48
N GLU A 403 -12.01 1.74 -36.19
CA GLU A 403 -12.50 2.66 -35.17
C GLU A 403 -11.71 3.97 -35.25
N THR A 404 -12.41 5.10 -35.24
CA THR A 404 -11.75 6.41 -35.30
C THR A 404 -11.18 6.78 -33.93
N PRO A 405 -10.10 7.57 -33.84
CA PRO A 405 -9.62 8.09 -32.56
C PRO A 405 -10.71 8.79 -31.73
N ARG A 406 -11.66 9.46 -32.41
CA ARG A 406 -12.80 10.13 -31.77
C ARG A 406 -13.79 9.17 -31.11
N SER A 407 -14.05 8.02 -31.71
CA SER A 407 -14.92 6.98 -31.11
C SER A 407 -14.23 6.29 -29.93
N ILE A 408 -12.91 6.13 -29.99
CA ILE A 408 -12.11 5.58 -28.89
C ILE A 408 -12.11 6.51 -27.68
N ILE A 409 -11.94 7.82 -27.90
CA ILE A 409 -12.04 8.84 -26.84
C ILE A 409 -13.40 8.80 -26.14
N LYS A 410 -14.49 8.70 -26.92
CA LYS A 410 -15.85 8.61 -26.36
C LYS A 410 -16.01 7.36 -25.50
N ARG A 411 -15.51 6.22 -25.97
CA ARG A 411 -15.55 4.96 -25.22
C ARG A 411 -14.74 5.05 -23.93
N PHE A 412 -13.58 5.71 -23.95
CA PHE A 412 -12.79 6.00 -22.75
C PHE A 412 -13.56 6.85 -21.72
N GLN A 413 -14.28 7.90 -22.16
CA GLN A 413 -15.13 8.71 -21.28
C GLN A 413 -16.28 7.91 -20.65
N GLU A 414 -16.85 6.95 -21.39
CA GLU A 414 -18.00 6.15 -20.96
C GLU A 414 -17.64 4.88 -20.17
N GLN A 415 -16.46 4.30 -20.42
CA GLN A 415 -16.08 2.96 -19.93
C GLN A 415 -14.77 2.93 -19.13
N GLY A 416 -14.11 4.08 -18.93
CA GLY A 416 -12.93 4.16 -18.07
C GLY A 416 -11.61 3.81 -18.73
N ILE A 417 -10.56 3.79 -17.91
CA ILE A 417 -9.16 3.59 -18.31
C ILE A 417 -8.89 2.24 -18.99
N ASP A 418 -9.71 1.22 -18.74
CA ASP A 418 -9.55 -0.12 -19.31
C ASP A 418 -9.62 -0.11 -20.85
N VAL A 419 -10.31 0.87 -21.44
CA VAL A 419 -10.33 1.10 -22.89
C VAL A 419 -8.93 1.39 -23.43
N LEU A 420 -8.08 2.11 -22.69
CA LEU A 420 -6.71 2.40 -23.11
C LEU A 420 -5.77 1.20 -22.86
N GLU A 421 -6.08 0.36 -21.87
CA GLU A 421 -5.29 -0.82 -21.53
C GLU A 421 -5.23 -1.84 -22.68
N ILE A 422 -6.34 -2.03 -23.39
CA ILE A 422 -6.49 -3.01 -24.47
C ILE A 422 -6.05 -2.51 -25.86
N LEU A 423 -5.72 -1.22 -26.01
CA LEU A 423 -5.34 -0.64 -27.29
C LEU A 423 -3.84 -0.82 -27.61
N PRO A 424 -3.49 -1.11 -28.88
CA PRO A 424 -2.11 -1.18 -29.33
C PRO A 424 -1.48 0.23 -29.41
N GLU A 425 -0.14 0.29 -29.40
CA GLU A 425 0.64 1.53 -29.29
C GLU A 425 0.39 2.51 -30.44
N ASP A 426 0.24 2.01 -31.67
CA ASP A 426 -0.02 2.81 -32.87
C ASP A 426 -1.37 3.54 -32.79
N VAL A 427 -2.42 2.85 -32.32
CA VAL A 427 -3.75 3.43 -32.13
C VAL A 427 -3.75 4.45 -31.00
N LEU A 428 -3.02 4.20 -29.91
CA LEU A 428 -2.87 5.16 -28.82
C LEU A 428 -2.12 6.43 -29.25
N ASN A 429 -1.10 6.30 -30.11
CA ASN A 429 -0.44 7.46 -30.72
C ASN A 429 -1.43 8.31 -31.53
N GLU A 430 -2.28 7.68 -32.35
CA GLU A 430 -3.32 8.39 -33.12
C GLU A 430 -4.33 9.09 -32.20
N VAL A 431 -4.71 8.45 -31.07
CA VAL A 431 -5.58 9.04 -30.05
C VAL A 431 -4.93 10.24 -29.39
N LEU A 432 -3.68 10.16 -28.96
CA LEU A 432 -2.96 11.27 -28.33
C LEU A 432 -2.72 12.43 -29.30
N ILE A 433 -2.36 12.15 -30.56
CA ILE A 433 -2.22 13.18 -31.60
C ILE A 433 -3.55 13.88 -31.87
N THR A 434 -4.64 13.11 -31.96
CA THR A 434 -5.98 13.65 -32.17
C THR A 434 -6.41 14.51 -30.98
N ALA A 435 -6.22 14.00 -29.76
CA ALA A 435 -6.50 14.72 -28.53
C ALA A 435 -5.73 16.04 -28.43
N ASN A 436 -4.42 16.01 -28.72
CA ASN A 436 -3.57 17.20 -28.74
C ASN A 436 -3.99 18.21 -29.83
N LYS A 437 -4.39 17.74 -31.02
CA LYS A 437 -4.88 18.61 -32.11
C LYS A 437 -6.16 19.36 -31.73
N TYR A 438 -7.05 18.74 -30.96
CA TYR A 438 -8.28 19.39 -30.50
C TYR A 438 -8.10 20.23 -29.24
N TYR A 439 -7.06 19.96 -28.43
CA TYR A 439 -6.70 20.77 -27.27
C TYR A 439 -6.36 22.23 -27.64
N TYR A 440 -5.73 22.44 -28.80
CA TYR A 440 -5.33 23.78 -29.29
C TYR A 440 -6.35 24.48 -30.21
N ASN A 441 -7.52 23.89 -30.46
CA ASN A 441 -8.58 24.50 -31.27
C ASN A 441 -9.79 24.86 -30.38
N ASP A 442 -10.56 25.89 -30.73
CA ASP A 442 -11.62 26.54 -29.89
C ASP A 442 -12.81 25.64 -29.43
N LYS A 443 -12.79 24.33 -29.71
CA LYS A 443 -13.76 23.33 -29.18
C LYS A 443 -13.03 22.04 -28.78
N PRO A 444 -12.57 21.90 -27.52
CA PRO A 444 -11.86 20.71 -27.07
C PRO A 444 -12.80 19.49 -27.02
N LEU A 445 -12.28 18.35 -27.45
CA LEU A 445 -13.01 17.06 -27.53
C LEU A 445 -12.98 16.28 -26.20
N ILE A 446 -12.03 16.64 -25.35
CA ILE A 446 -11.78 16.08 -24.01
C ILE A 446 -11.38 17.21 -23.06
N THR A 447 -11.56 17.01 -21.76
CA THR A 447 -11.08 17.96 -20.75
C THR A 447 -9.55 17.88 -20.57
N ASP A 448 -8.96 18.92 -19.97
CA ASP A 448 -7.54 18.93 -19.60
C ASP A 448 -7.15 17.71 -18.73
N ASN A 449 -8.01 17.33 -17.78
CA ASN A 449 -7.80 16.15 -16.94
C ASN A 449 -7.85 14.85 -17.74
N GLU A 450 -8.78 14.72 -18.68
CA GLU A 450 -8.88 13.55 -19.57
C GLU A 450 -7.66 13.45 -20.50
N TYR A 451 -7.16 14.58 -21.01
CA TYR A 451 -5.94 14.65 -21.80
C TYR A 451 -4.72 14.21 -21.00
N ASP A 452 -4.56 14.74 -19.78
CA ASP A 452 -3.49 14.37 -18.86
C ASP A 452 -3.52 12.86 -18.57
N ILE A 453 -4.70 12.28 -18.30
CA ILE A 453 -4.84 10.84 -18.05
C ILE A 453 -4.34 10.02 -19.24
N ILE A 454 -4.72 10.38 -20.48
CA ILE A 454 -4.27 9.68 -21.70
C ILE A 454 -2.75 9.83 -21.87
N LYS A 455 -2.22 11.05 -21.65
CA LYS A 455 -0.80 11.35 -21.80
C LYS A 455 0.05 10.61 -20.76
N GLU A 456 -0.29 10.70 -19.48
CA GLU A 456 0.40 10.01 -18.39
C GLU A 456 0.32 8.50 -18.54
N PHE A 457 -0.83 7.97 -18.97
CA PHE A 457 -0.97 6.55 -19.31
C PHE A 457 0.04 6.13 -20.39
N MET A 458 0.18 6.92 -21.45
CA MET A 458 1.16 6.66 -22.51
C MET A 458 2.61 6.83 -22.05
N GLU A 459 2.93 7.84 -21.24
CA GLU A 459 4.26 8.04 -20.65
C GLU A 459 4.68 6.84 -19.78
N LYS A 460 3.74 6.29 -19.02
CA LYS A 460 3.96 5.13 -18.15
C LYS A 460 4.08 3.82 -18.94
N LYS A 461 3.22 3.61 -19.94
CA LYS A 461 3.16 2.36 -20.73
C LYS A 461 4.25 2.30 -21.81
N PHE A 462 4.62 3.44 -22.40
CA PHE A 462 5.55 3.58 -23.52
C PHE A 462 6.57 4.75 -23.33
N PRO A 463 7.47 4.68 -22.33
CA PRO A 463 8.36 5.80 -21.95
C PRO A 463 9.37 6.24 -23.01
N ASN A 464 9.62 5.42 -24.04
CA ASN A 464 10.55 5.72 -25.15
C ASN A 464 9.84 6.23 -26.41
N ASN A 465 8.53 6.45 -26.37
CA ASN A 465 7.74 6.84 -27.53
C ASN A 465 8.09 8.28 -27.99
N LYS A 466 8.29 8.45 -29.30
CA LYS A 466 8.74 9.72 -29.91
C LYS A 466 7.66 10.81 -29.90
N VAL A 467 6.39 10.43 -30.04
CA VAL A 467 5.23 11.35 -30.09
C VAL A 467 5.10 12.14 -28.78
N ILE A 468 5.43 11.51 -27.64
CA ILE A 468 5.42 12.13 -26.31
C ILE A 468 6.45 13.26 -26.19
N LYS A 469 7.61 13.15 -26.88
CA LYS A 469 8.70 14.14 -26.83
C LYS A 469 8.47 15.35 -27.75
N GLU A 470 7.66 15.18 -28.79
CA GLU A 470 7.32 16.23 -29.76
C GLU A 470 6.13 17.09 -29.30
N ILE A 471 5.27 16.53 -28.43
CA ILE A 471 4.09 17.20 -27.89
C ILE A 471 4.46 17.91 -26.57
N GLY A 472 4.85 19.17 -26.67
CA GLY A 472 5.07 20.04 -25.50
C GLY A 472 5.27 21.50 -25.90
N ALA A 473 4.52 22.41 -25.28
CA ALA A 473 4.75 23.84 -25.43
C ALA A 473 6.13 24.22 -24.83
N PRO A 474 7.00 24.92 -25.58
CA PRO A 474 8.28 25.36 -25.04
C PRO A 474 8.09 26.49 -24.03
N ILE A 475 8.44 26.27 -22.76
CA ILE A 475 8.48 27.35 -21.76
C ILE A 475 9.83 28.07 -21.85
N LYS A 476 9.85 29.21 -22.53
CA LYS A 476 10.95 30.20 -22.49
C LYS A 476 10.36 31.60 -22.22
N ARG A 477 10.58 32.19 -21.03
CA ARG A 477 11.23 33.53 -20.80
C ARG A 477 10.93 34.19 -19.44
N ASN A 478 11.81 35.15 -19.09
CA ASN A 478 11.89 36.06 -17.93
C ASN A 478 12.50 35.56 -16.60
N LYS A 479 13.35 34.53 -16.64
CA LYS A 479 14.16 34.17 -15.47
C LYS A 479 15.27 35.21 -15.23
N VAL A 480 15.39 35.68 -13.98
CA VAL A 480 16.44 36.60 -13.53
C VAL A 480 17.11 36.06 -12.27
N THR A 481 18.41 36.33 -12.12
CA THR A 481 19.11 36.08 -10.85
C THR A 481 18.61 37.08 -9.82
N LEU A 482 18.19 36.60 -8.65
CA LEU A 482 17.68 37.44 -7.58
C LEU A 482 18.84 38.21 -6.91
N PRO A 483 18.63 39.48 -6.54
CA PRO A 483 19.65 40.26 -5.83
C PRO A 483 19.91 39.73 -4.41
N TYR A 484 18.92 39.04 -3.83
CA TYR A 484 19.03 38.40 -2.51
C TYR A 484 18.47 36.99 -2.55
N PHE A 485 19.13 36.07 -1.84
CA PHE A 485 18.65 34.70 -1.70
C PHE A 485 17.35 34.62 -0.88
N MET A 486 16.35 33.94 -1.44
CA MET A 486 15.03 33.73 -0.84
C MET A 486 14.86 32.29 -0.35
N GLY A 487 15.44 32.00 0.82
CA GLY A 487 15.33 30.71 1.51
C GLY A 487 13.87 30.33 1.84
N SER A 488 13.64 29.01 1.93
CA SER A 488 12.39 28.45 2.48
C SER A 488 12.47 28.39 4.00
N MET A 489 11.38 28.04 4.67
CA MET A 489 11.39 27.68 6.08
C MET A 489 11.39 26.15 6.24
N ASP A 490 12.21 25.65 7.18
CA ASP A 490 12.11 24.28 7.67
C ASP A 490 10.85 24.13 8.54
N LYS A 491 10.36 22.91 8.71
CA LYS A 491 9.04 22.64 9.33
C LYS A 491 9.22 21.90 10.64
N ILE A 492 8.52 22.34 11.68
CA ILE A 492 8.42 21.63 12.96
C ILE A 492 6.96 21.19 13.17
N LYS A 493 6.77 19.94 13.57
CA LYS A 493 5.47 19.33 13.87
C LYS A 493 5.34 19.05 15.38
N PRO A 494 4.10 19.03 15.94
CA PRO A 494 3.88 18.94 17.38
C PRO A 494 4.35 17.64 18.03
N ASP A 495 4.48 16.56 17.25
CA ASP A 495 4.83 15.20 17.65
C ASP A 495 6.35 14.93 17.67
N THR A 496 7.15 15.97 17.48
CA THR A 496 8.61 15.86 17.44
C THR A 496 9.24 16.58 18.64
N ASN A 497 10.21 15.96 19.32
CA ASN A 497 11.04 16.63 20.35
C ASN A 497 11.93 17.75 19.77
N ILE A 498 11.75 18.10 18.49
CA ILE A 498 12.52 19.10 17.76
C ILE A 498 12.28 20.50 18.32
N LEU A 499 11.06 20.84 18.76
CA LEU A 499 10.76 22.18 19.30
C LEU A 499 11.61 22.50 20.54
N GLU A 500 11.78 21.55 21.46
CA GLU A 500 12.61 21.75 22.65
C GLU A 500 14.09 21.88 22.28
N SER A 501 14.60 21.02 21.39
CA SER A 501 15.98 21.15 20.90
C SER A 501 16.26 22.46 20.15
N TRP A 502 15.25 23.02 19.47
CA TRP A 502 15.36 24.29 18.78
C TRP A 502 15.41 25.46 19.77
N LYS A 503 14.60 25.41 20.85
CA LYS A 503 14.58 26.40 21.94
C LYS A 503 15.89 26.45 22.73
N GLU A 504 16.62 25.33 22.82
CA GLU A 504 17.96 25.30 23.43
C GLU A 504 18.97 26.16 22.65
N LYS A 505 18.84 26.18 21.31
CA LYS A 505 19.72 26.95 20.43
C LYS A 505 19.26 28.41 20.25
N TYR A 506 17.95 28.64 20.20
CA TYR A 506 17.33 29.95 19.99
C TYR A 506 16.37 30.23 21.13
N THR A 507 16.83 31.03 22.09
CA THR A 507 16.17 31.19 23.40
C THR A 507 15.04 32.21 23.41
N GLY A 508 14.77 32.92 22.31
CA GLY A 508 13.79 34.00 22.24
C GLY A 508 14.35 35.36 22.68
N PRO A 509 13.49 36.39 22.81
CA PRO A 509 12.04 36.34 22.53
C PRO A 509 11.74 36.05 21.05
N TYR A 510 10.51 35.63 20.76
CA TYR A 510 10.12 35.15 19.43
C TYR A 510 9.13 36.10 18.77
N VAL A 511 9.25 36.25 17.46
CA VAL A 511 8.23 36.88 16.62
C VAL A 511 7.47 35.78 15.89
N LEU A 512 6.18 35.67 16.20
CA LEU A 512 5.24 34.75 15.57
C LEU A 512 4.51 35.51 14.46
N SER A 513 4.41 34.94 13.27
CA SER A 513 3.63 35.54 12.17
C SER A 513 2.83 34.50 11.41
N ALA A 514 1.71 34.92 10.83
CA ALA A 514 0.85 34.01 10.08
C ALA A 514 1.57 33.53 8.82
N LYS A 515 1.61 32.22 8.59
CA LYS A 515 2.21 31.68 7.37
C LYS A 515 1.21 31.78 6.23
N LEU A 516 1.32 32.85 5.45
CA LEU A 516 0.46 33.12 4.29
C LEU A 516 0.58 32.01 3.23
N ASP A 517 -0.56 31.60 2.66
CA ASP A 517 -0.62 30.60 1.59
C ASP A 517 -0.73 31.22 0.19
N GLY A 518 0.34 31.90 -0.24
CA GLY A 518 0.36 32.64 -1.50
C GLY A 518 1.59 32.35 -2.37
N VAL A 519 2.04 33.37 -3.11
CA VAL A 519 3.29 33.34 -3.90
C VAL A 519 4.31 34.31 -3.32
N SER A 520 5.47 33.81 -2.90
CA SER A 520 6.52 34.65 -2.31
C SER A 520 7.17 35.59 -3.34
N GLY A 521 7.33 36.86 -2.95
CA GLY A 521 7.92 37.92 -3.74
C GLY A 521 8.99 38.73 -3.00
N LEU A 522 9.80 39.43 -3.79
CA LEU A 522 10.87 40.32 -3.35
C LEU A 522 10.70 41.69 -4.02
N TYR A 523 10.51 42.73 -3.22
CA TYR A 523 10.44 44.11 -3.68
C TYR A 523 11.74 44.84 -3.31
N SER A 524 12.34 45.54 -4.27
CA SER A 524 13.61 46.27 -4.10
C SER A 524 13.53 47.66 -4.73
N THR A 525 13.94 48.68 -4.00
CA THR A 525 14.07 50.08 -4.44
C THR A 525 15.52 50.57 -4.41
N GLU A 526 16.49 49.66 -4.52
CA GLU A 526 17.92 50.00 -4.52
C GLU A 526 18.42 50.55 -5.86
N GLY A 527 17.75 50.22 -6.96
CA GLY A 527 18.07 50.74 -8.29
C GLY A 527 17.29 52.01 -8.66
N ASP A 528 17.57 52.56 -9.84
CA ASP A 528 16.89 53.76 -10.36
C ASP A 528 15.37 53.61 -10.49
N LYS A 529 14.90 52.36 -10.67
CA LYS A 529 13.49 51.99 -10.73
C LYS A 529 13.20 50.87 -9.74
N PRO A 530 12.08 50.93 -9.01
CA PRO A 530 11.62 49.82 -8.18
C PRO A 530 11.48 48.53 -8.99
N LYS A 531 11.86 47.42 -8.38
CA LYS A 531 11.83 46.09 -8.98
C LYS A 531 11.07 45.12 -8.09
N LEU A 532 10.31 44.23 -8.73
CA LEU A 532 9.53 43.20 -8.07
C LEU A 532 9.83 41.85 -8.71
N TYR A 533 10.12 40.85 -7.87
CA TYR A 533 10.51 39.52 -8.32
C TYR A 533 9.69 38.42 -7.65
N THR A 534 9.44 37.32 -8.35
CA THR A 534 8.99 36.07 -7.71
C THR A 534 10.16 35.27 -7.17
N ARG A 535 9.91 34.39 -6.20
CA ARG A 535 10.96 33.54 -5.59
C ARG A 535 11.66 32.56 -6.55
N GLY A 536 10.92 31.95 -7.46
CA GLY A 536 11.42 30.82 -8.26
C GLY A 536 12.10 29.73 -7.42
N ASN A 537 13.39 29.45 -7.68
CA ASN A 537 14.15 28.45 -6.91
C ASN A 537 14.91 29.03 -5.70
N GLY A 538 14.72 30.31 -5.37
CA GLY A 538 15.39 31.01 -4.27
C GLY A 538 16.64 31.79 -4.68
N SER A 539 17.28 31.45 -5.80
CA SER A 539 18.39 32.21 -6.40
C SER A 539 18.04 32.80 -7.78
N ILE A 540 17.10 32.15 -8.48
CA ILE A 540 16.61 32.53 -9.79
C ILE A 540 15.09 32.63 -9.69
N GLY A 541 14.57 33.83 -9.96
CA GLY A 541 13.16 34.18 -9.93
C GLY A 541 12.68 34.71 -11.28
N GLN A 542 11.54 35.40 -11.28
CA GLN A 542 11.00 36.09 -12.44
C GLN A 542 10.80 37.57 -12.14
N ASP A 543 11.17 38.45 -13.07
CA ASP A 543 10.86 39.88 -12.99
C ASP A 543 9.37 40.12 -13.32
N ILE A 544 8.65 40.64 -12.32
CA ILE A 544 7.21 40.96 -12.36
C ILE A 544 6.97 42.43 -12.00
N SER A 545 7.95 43.30 -12.27
CA SER A 545 7.88 44.75 -11.95
C SER A 545 6.71 45.48 -12.61
N HIS A 546 6.09 44.88 -13.62
CA HIS A 546 4.86 45.41 -14.24
C HIS A 546 3.64 45.39 -13.31
N LEU A 547 3.68 44.63 -12.20
CA LEU A 547 2.60 44.59 -11.21
C LEU A 547 2.68 45.73 -10.19
N ILE A 548 3.83 46.40 -10.06
CA ILE A 548 4.05 47.46 -9.07
C ILE A 548 2.98 48.56 -9.10
N PRO A 549 2.47 49.04 -10.25
CA PRO A 549 1.43 50.08 -10.26
C PRO A 549 0.08 49.67 -9.66
N TYR A 550 -0.18 48.37 -9.55
CA TYR A 550 -1.45 47.80 -9.05
C TYR A 550 -1.36 47.39 -7.58
N LEU A 551 -0.14 47.23 -7.08
CA LEU A 551 0.14 46.86 -5.72
C LEU A 551 0.50 48.16 -5.01
N SER A 552 -0.27 48.57 -3.99
CA SER A 552 -0.06 49.81 -3.23
C SER A 552 1.27 49.82 -2.45
N LEU A 553 2.39 49.84 -3.16
CA LEU A 553 3.75 49.70 -2.66
C LEU A 553 4.40 51.08 -2.50
N PRO A 554 4.87 51.44 -1.29
CA PRO A 554 5.67 52.63 -1.04
C PRO A 554 6.90 52.76 -1.95
N SER A 555 7.24 54.01 -2.30
CA SER A 555 8.35 54.35 -3.22
C SER A 555 9.62 54.83 -2.51
N GLU A 556 9.73 54.59 -1.20
CA GLU A 556 10.92 54.93 -0.43
C GLU A 556 12.17 54.26 -0.99
N LYS A 557 13.28 55.01 -1.05
CA LYS A 557 14.52 54.54 -1.66
C LYS A 557 15.28 53.57 -0.76
N ASN A 558 16.02 52.66 -1.38
CA ASN A 558 16.99 51.79 -0.71
C ASN A 558 16.38 50.80 0.29
N ILE A 559 15.17 50.32 0.00
CA ILE A 559 14.44 49.34 0.78
C ILE A 559 14.39 48.01 0.02
N VAL A 560 14.57 46.92 0.74
CA VAL A 560 14.41 45.57 0.21
C VAL A 560 13.57 44.76 1.17
N ILE A 561 12.43 44.26 0.70
CA ILE A 561 11.46 43.54 1.53
C ILE A 561 10.95 42.29 0.84
N ARG A 562 10.50 41.33 1.65
CA ARG A 562 9.78 40.16 1.19
C ARG A 562 8.34 40.19 1.66
N GLY A 563 7.49 39.65 0.82
CA GLY A 563 6.06 39.52 1.04
C GLY A 563 5.49 38.36 0.26
N GLU A 564 4.21 38.12 0.44
CA GLU A 564 3.45 37.11 -0.26
C GLU A 564 2.37 37.80 -1.09
N PHE A 565 2.30 37.48 -2.38
CA PHE A 565 1.15 37.81 -3.20
C PHE A 565 0.01 36.87 -2.82
N ILE A 566 -1.14 37.44 -2.45
CA ILE A 566 -2.27 36.68 -1.92
C ILE A 566 -3.59 37.41 -2.19
N LEU A 567 -4.69 36.66 -2.22
CA LEU A 567 -6.06 37.20 -2.26
C LEU A 567 -6.69 37.10 -0.88
N SER A 568 -7.43 38.13 -0.47
CA SER A 568 -8.28 38.00 0.72
C SER A 568 -9.36 36.94 0.48
N LYS A 569 -9.73 36.21 1.56
CA LYS A 569 -10.79 35.19 1.53
C LYS A 569 -12.08 35.74 0.95
N LYS A 570 -12.45 36.98 1.32
CA LYS A 570 -13.65 37.67 0.83
C LYS A 570 -13.62 37.90 -0.68
N VAL A 571 -12.51 38.40 -1.22
CA VAL A 571 -12.38 38.66 -2.67
C VAL A 571 -12.40 37.34 -3.44
N PHE A 572 -11.69 36.33 -2.96
CA PHE A 572 -11.70 35.01 -3.56
C PHE A 572 -13.12 34.40 -3.59
N GLU A 573 -13.82 34.39 -2.45
CA GLU A 573 -15.17 33.85 -2.31
C GLU A 573 -16.19 34.56 -3.21
N THR A 574 -16.09 35.88 -3.33
CA THR A 574 -17.09 36.68 -4.06
C THR A 574 -16.83 36.78 -5.57
N LYS A 575 -15.57 36.85 -6.00
CA LYS A 575 -15.22 37.09 -7.41
C LYS A 575 -14.68 35.85 -8.13
N TYR A 576 -14.00 34.94 -7.43
CA TYR A 576 -13.13 33.96 -8.08
C TYR A 576 -13.40 32.50 -7.71
N LYS A 577 -14.31 32.23 -6.78
CA LYS A 577 -14.65 30.87 -6.33
C LYS A 577 -15.16 29.96 -7.46
N SER A 578 -15.82 30.53 -8.46
CA SER A 578 -16.27 29.80 -9.65
C SER A 578 -15.15 29.56 -10.67
N GLU A 579 -14.05 30.32 -10.61
CA GLU A 579 -12.94 30.25 -11.57
C GLU A 579 -11.77 29.38 -11.08
N ALA A 580 -11.56 29.28 -9.76
CA ALA A 580 -10.46 28.51 -9.19
C ALA A 580 -10.84 27.92 -7.83
N SER A 581 -10.37 26.69 -7.56
CA SER A 581 -10.61 25.97 -6.29
C SER A 581 -9.72 26.45 -5.13
N ASN A 582 -8.58 27.08 -5.44
CA ASN A 582 -7.63 27.58 -4.45
C ASN A 582 -7.10 28.96 -4.86
N SER A 583 -7.16 29.90 -3.91
CA SER A 583 -6.65 31.26 -4.05
C SER A 583 -5.17 31.32 -4.43
N ARG A 584 -4.32 30.43 -3.89
CA ARG A 584 -2.90 30.33 -4.21
C ARG A 584 -2.64 30.03 -5.69
N ASN A 585 -3.36 29.06 -6.24
CA ASN A 585 -3.20 28.64 -7.63
C ASN A 585 -3.65 29.74 -8.59
N LEU A 586 -4.75 30.42 -8.25
CA LEU A 586 -5.24 31.57 -8.98
C LEU A 586 -4.20 32.71 -8.98
N VAL A 587 -3.67 33.08 -7.82
CA VAL A 587 -2.64 34.13 -7.71
C VAL A 587 -1.39 33.76 -8.52
N SER A 588 -0.93 32.52 -8.42
CA SER A 588 0.18 32.03 -9.25
C SER A 588 -0.12 32.13 -10.74
N GLY A 589 -1.33 31.76 -11.18
CA GLY A 589 -1.77 31.89 -12.56
C GLY A 589 -1.81 33.34 -13.04
N ILE A 590 -2.32 34.26 -12.22
CA ILE A 590 -2.40 35.69 -12.53
C ILE A 590 -0.99 36.29 -12.68
N ILE A 591 -0.09 36.00 -11.74
CA ILE A 591 1.30 36.51 -11.76
C ILE A 591 2.10 35.97 -12.96
N ASN A 592 1.84 34.71 -13.34
CA ASN A 592 2.57 34.04 -14.42
C ASN A 592 1.89 34.21 -15.80
N SER A 593 0.70 34.80 -15.88
CA SER A 593 -0.07 34.95 -17.12
C SER A 593 0.62 35.87 -18.12
N LEU A 594 0.65 35.45 -19.39
CA LEU A 594 1.10 36.26 -20.53
C LEU A 594 0.08 37.32 -20.95
N LYS A 595 -1.21 37.10 -20.66
CA LYS A 595 -2.28 38.05 -20.95
C LYS A 595 -2.36 39.02 -19.76
N LYS A 596 -2.04 40.29 -20.02
CA LYS A 596 -2.24 41.38 -19.06
C LYS A 596 -3.74 41.50 -18.79
N ASN A 597 -4.17 41.07 -17.61
CA ASN A 597 -5.55 41.18 -17.18
C ASN A 597 -5.59 42.15 -16.01
N GLN A 598 -5.60 43.45 -16.34
CA GLN A 598 -5.36 44.54 -15.39
C GLN A 598 -6.32 44.48 -14.20
N ASP A 599 -7.59 44.17 -14.46
CA ASP A 599 -8.63 44.05 -13.44
C ASP A 599 -8.30 43.00 -12.35
N LYS A 600 -7.59 41.93 -12.71
CA LYS A 600 -7.20 40.87 -11.75
C LYS A 600 -5.98 41.25 -10.93
N TYR A 601 -5.18 42.22 -11.36
CA TYR A 601 -4.00 42.66 -10.61
C TYR A 601 -4.38 43.54 -9.41
N GLU A 602 -5.45 44.33 -9.54
CA GLU A 602 -5.96 45.20 -8.48
C GLU A 602 -6.55 44.43 -7.30
N ASP A 603 -6.95 43.17 -7.52
CA ASP A 603 -7.48 42.30 -6.48
C ASP A 603 -6.38 41.62 -5.64
N ILE A 604 -5.14 41.58 -6.13
CA ILE A 604 -4.02 40.92 -5.45
C ILE A 604 -3.39 41.85 -4.42
N ASP A 605 -3.28 41.37 -3.19
CA ASP A 605 -2.51 42.03 -2.14
C ASP A 605 -1.06 41.53 -2.11
N PHE A 606 -0.11 42.42 -1.81
CA PHE A 606 1.26 42.05 -1.43
C PHE A 606 1.44 42.29 0.07
N VAL A 607 1.34 41.21 0.85
CA VAL A 607 1.42 41.26 2.31
C VAL A 607 2.85 40.98 2.75
N THR A 608 3.48 41.94 3.41
CA THR A 608 4.89 41.95 3.76
C THR A 608 5.15 41.27 5.10
N TYR A 609 6.27 40.56 5.19
CA TYR A 609 6.63 39.78 6.38
C TYR A 609 8.11 39.88 6.78
N GLU A 610 8.97 40.50 5.95
CA GLU A 610 10.41 40.58 6.22
C GLU A 610 11.04 41.80 5.54
N VAL A 611 11.97 42.46 6.24
CA VAL A 611 12.81 43.54 5.74
C VAL A 611 14.25 43.05 5.66
N ILE A 612 14.82 43.05 4.46
CA ILE A 612 16.22 42.69 4.20
C ILE A 612 17.10 43.93 4.34
N LYS A 613 16.62 45.09 3.87
CA LYS A 613 17.31 46.38 3.94
C LYS A 613 16.33 47.48 4.32
N PRO A 614 16.60 48.28 5.38
CA PRO A 614 17.74 48.18 6.30
C PRO A 614 17.73 46.88 7.13
N SER A 615 18.89 46.49 7.66
CA SER A 615 19.02 45.29 8.50
C SER A 615 18.48 45.58 9.90
N LEU A 616 17.31 45.03 10.23
CA LEU A 616 16.61 45.21 11.51
C LEU A 616 16.33 43.85 12.16
N LYS A 617 16.16 43.81 13.49
CA LYS A 617 15.68 42.60 14.17
C LYS A 617 14.19 42.36 13.83
N PRO A 618 13.70 41.10 13.80
CA PRO A 618 12.35 40.76 13.35
C PRO A 618 11.21 41.63 13.91
N SER A 619 11.21 41.97 15.20
CA SER A 619 10.18 42.82 15.81
C SER A 619 10.19 44.25 15.25
N GLU A 620 11.39 44.83 15.06
CA GLU A 620 11.56 46.14 14.43
C GLU A 620 11.26 46.13 12.93
N GLN A 621 11.44 44.99 12.24
CA GLN A 621 11.02 44.84 10.85
C GLN A 621 9.50 45.03 10.71
N MET A 622 8.70 44.42 11.60
CA MET A 622 7.23 44.57 11.56
C MET A 622 6.79 46.00 11.82
N LYS A 623 7.44 46.69 12.78
CA LYS A 623 7.20 48.12 13.06
C LYS A 623 7.59 49.00 11.86
N PHE A 624 8.74 48.74 11.25
CA PHE A 624 9.22 49.44 10.07
C PHE A 624 8.26 49.29 8.89
N LEU A 625 7.80 48.07 8.60
CA LEU A 625 6.84 47.83 7.52
C LEU A 625 5.55 48.63 7.75
N LYS A 626 5.04 48.65 8.99
CA LYS A 626 3.83 49.39 9.33
C LYS A 626 4.03 50.92 9.24
N ALA A 627 5.16 51.43 9.73
CA ALA A 627 5.47 52.87 9.73
C ALA A 627 5.61 53.44 8.31
N ASN A 628 6.16 52.64 7.39
CA ASN A 628 6.34 53.03 5.98
C ASN A 628 5.14 52.65 5.09
N GLY A 629 3.99 52.32 5.68
CA GLY A 629 2.73 52.12 4.95
C GLY A 629 2.58 50.80 4.20
N PHE A 630 3.40 49.78 4.49
CA PHE A 630 3.23 48.45 3.91
C PHE A 630 2.09 47.67 4.61
N LYS A 631 1.42 46.80 3.86
CA LYS A 631 0.45 45.85 4.40
C LYS A 631 1.19 44.72 5.11
N VAL A 632 1.19 44.71 6.44
CA VAL A 632 1.99 43.78 7.25
C VAL A 632 1.22 42.51 7.57
N VAL A 633 1.89 41.36 7.56
CA VAL A 633 1.33 40.08 8.02
C VAL A 633 0.86 40.15 9.48
N LEU A 634 -0.20 39.42 9.82
CA LEU A 634 -0.62 39.25 11.21
C LEU A 634 0.52 38.62 12.00
N HIS A 635 0.92 39.27 13.09
CA HIS A 635 2.06 38.87 13.90
C HIS A 635 1.85 39.19 15.38
N LYS A 636 2.65 38.53 16.23
CA LYS A 636 2.68 38.72 17.68
C LYS A 636 4.09 38.44 18.22
N GLU A 637 4.51 39.20 19.21
CA GLU A 637 5.74 38.94 19.98
C GLU A 637 5.41 38.06 21.19
N GLU A 638 6.20 37.00 21.42
CA GLU A 638 6.03 36.08 22.54
C GLU A 638 7.37 35.79 23.23
N PRO A 639 7.45 35.86 24.57
CA PRO A 639 8.70 35.58 25.29
C PRO A 639 9.06 34.09 25.26
N THR A 640 8.06 33.20 25.16
CA THR A 640 8.25 31.75 25.13
C THR A 640 7.27 31.09 24.17
N ILE A 641 7.62 29.90 23.67
CA ILE A 641 6.77 29.10 22.79
C ILE A 641 6.65 27.66 23.28
N ASN A 642 5.50 27.06 23.02
CA ASN A 642 5.27 25.63 23.19
C ASN A 642 4.21 25.16 22.16
N ASN A 643 4.07 23.84 22.00
CA ASN A 643 3.15 23.26 21.02
C ASN A 643 1.69 23.69 21.22
N LYS A 644 1.25 23.86 22.48
CA LYS A 644 -0.12 24.27 22.81
C LYS A 644 -0.39 25.70 22.33
N LEU A 645 0.48 26.65 22.70
CA LEU A 645 0.41 28.05 22.28
C LEU A 645 0.38 28.16 20.75
N LEU A 646 1.31 27.50 20.06
CA LEU A 646 1.40 27.58 18.60
C LEU A 646 0.18 26.95 17.90
N SER A 647 -0.42 25.92 18.49
CA SER A 647 -1.64 25.29 17.96
C SER A 647 -2.87 26.16 18.16
N GLU A 648 -3.06 26.70 19.37
CA GLU A 648 -4.17 27.63 19.68
C GLU A 648 -4.09 28.89 18.81
N LEU A 649 -2.89 29.43 18.62
CA LEU A 649 -2.65 30.58 17.76
C LEU A 649 -2.98 30.28 16.29
N LEU A 650 -2.57 29.11 15.78
CA LEU A 650 -2.87 28.71 14.41
C LEU A 650 -4.38 28.56 14.18
N ILE A 651 -5.11 27.94 15.10
CA ILE A 651 -6.58 27.79 15.01
C ILE A 651 -7.24 29.16 15.00
N SER A 652 -6.89 30.02 15.97
CA SER A 652 -7.44 31.36 16.10
C SER A 652 -7.19 32.22 14.85
N TRP A 653 -5.97 32.22 14.33
CA TRP A 653 -5.64 32.99 13.13
C TRP A 653 -6.28 32.41 11.88
N ARG A 654 -6.48 31.09 11.78
CA ARG A 654 -7.19 30.49 10.63
C ARG A 654 -8.64 30.94 10.55
N GLU A 655 -9.33 30.99 11.69
CA GLU A 655 -10.73 31.41 11.77
C GLU A 655 -10.89 32.92 11.58
N GLY A 656 -10.00 33.72 12.19
CA GLY A 656 -10.16 35.17 12.26
C GLY A 656 -9.43 36.00 11.21
N TYR A 657 -8.41 35.46 10.52
CA TYR A 657 -7.59 36.27 9.61
C TYR A 657 -8.17 36.35 8.20
N GLU A 658 -8.04 37.52 7.57
CA GLU A 658 -8.62 37.82 6.26
C GLU A 658 -7.99 37.05 5.10
N TYR A 659 -6.79 36.49 5.29
CA TYR A 659 -6.06 35.69 4.31
C TYR A 659 -6.01 34.22 4.68
N GLU A 660 -5.82 33.38 3.66
CA GLU A 660 -5.54 31.96 3.85
C GLU A 660 -4.14 31.73 4.45
N ILE A 661 -4.09 30.86 5.46
CA ILE A 661 -2.85 30.53 6.17
C ILE A 661 -2.68 29.02 6.36
N ASP A 662 -1.45 28.55 6.18
CA ASP A 662 -1.10 27.13 6.23
C ASP A 662 -0.15 26.77 7.38
N GLY A 663 0.05 27.68 8.34
CA GLY A 663 0.88 27.51 9.53
C GLY A 663 1.16 28.81 10.29
N VAL A 664 2.04 28.73 11.28
CA VAL A 664 2.62 29.86 12.01
C VAL A 664 4.13 29.86 11.75
N ILE A 665 4.69 31.00 11.34
CA ILE A 665 6.13 31.20 11.28
C ILE A 665 6.60 31.65 12.65
N VAL A 666 7.66 31.02 13.15
CA VAL A 666 8.32 31.35 14.42
C VAL A 666 9.75 31.78 14.09
N ILE A 667 10.18 32.94 14.59
CA ILE A 667 11.52 33.52 14.35
C ILE A 667 12.11 33.97 15.69
N ASP A 668 13.38 33.69 15.94
CA ASP A 668 14.14 34.30 17.06
C ASP A 668 14.37 35.79 16.80
N ASP A 669 14.01 36.68 17.74
CA ASP A 669 14.08 38.14 17.57
C ASP A 669 15.51 38.70 17.67
N LYS A 670 16.40 38.23 16.78
CA LYS A 670 17.79 38.69 16.65
C LYS A 670 18.16 38.89 15.19
N ILE A 671 19.21 39.67 14.96
CA ILE A 671 19.77 39.87 13.62
C ILE A 671 20.70 38.72 13.29
N TYR A 672 20.42 38.03 12.19
CA TYR A 672 21.24 36.94 11.67
C TYR A 672 21.73 37.27 10.25
N PRO A 673 22.95 36.84 9.86
CA PRO A 673 23.43 37.02 8.50
C PRO A 673 22.60 36.19 7.52
N ARG A 674 22.28 36.78 6.35
CA ARG A 674 21.61 36.06 5.28
C ARG A 674 22.60 35.13 4.57
N GLU A 675 22.32 33.83 4.61
CA GLU A 675 23.10 32.78 3.93
C GLU A 675 22.33 32.18 2.75
N ASN A 676 23.03 31.47 1.85
CA ASN A 676 22.42 30.72 0.74
C ASN A 676 21.82 29.37 1.20
N LYS A 677 21.10 29.37 2.32
CA LYS A 677 20.41 28.21 2.90
C LYS A 677 19.12 28.65 3.63
N ASN A 678 18.29 27.69 4.02
CA ASN A 678 17.13 27.99 4.87
C ASN A 678 17.61 28.52 6.24
N PRO A 679 16.95 29.52 6.83
CA PRO A 679 17.30 30.03 8.14
C PRO A 679 17.00 28.96 9.20
N ASP A 680 18.00 28.60 9.99
CA ASP A 680 17.84 27.65 11.11
C ASP A 680 17.27 28.33 12.37
N TYR A 681 17.34 29.66 12.43
CA TYR A 681 16.75 30.54 13.46
C TYR A 681 15.27 30.87 13.23
N ALA A 682 14.63 30.23 12.26
CA ALA A 682 13.20 30.36 11.99
C ALA A 682 12.61 29.03 11.50
N PHE A 683 11.34 28.79 11.79
CA PHE A 683 10.63 27.61 11.29
C PHE A 683 9.15 27.86 11.04
N ALA A 684 8.56 27.01 10.21
CA ALA A 684 7.11 26.94 10.03
C ALA A 684 6.51 25.87 10.94
N PHE A 685 5.79 26.30 11.97
CA PHE A 685 4.92 25.45 12.77
C PHE A 685 3.65 25.13 11.98
N LYS A 686 3.36 23.84 11.82
CA LYS A 686 2.12 23.36 11.19
C LYS A 686 1.48 22.31 12.08
N MET A 687 0.19 22.44 12.37
CA MET A 687 -0.57 21.33 12.93
C MET A 687 -0.62 20.18 11.92
N VAL A 688 -0.48 18.94 12.39
CA VAL A 688 -0.77 17.74 11.60
C VAL A 688 -2.28 17.59 11.52
N LEU A 689 -2.87 18.36 10.62
CA LEU A 689 -4.22 18.15 10.11
C LEU A 689 -4.16 18.48 8.62
N LEU A 690 -3.67 17.53 7.81
CA LEU A 690 -3.72 17.54 6.33
C LEU A 690 -3.20 16.25 5.68
N ASP A 691 -2.65 15.27 6.41
CA ASP A 691 -2.23 13.98 5.82
C ASP A 691 -3.39 13.00 5.57
N GLN A 692 -4.62 13.40 5.93
CA GLN A 692 -5.82 12.61 5.69
C GLN A 692 -6.68 13.14 4.54
N MET A 693 -6.43 14.33 3.95
CA MET A 693 -7.20 14.84 2.80
C MET A 693 -6.33 15.04 1.55
N VAL A 694 -6.72 14.45 0.41
CA VAL A 694 -6.03 14.63 -0.88
C VAL A 694 -7.04 14.74 -2.02
N GLU A 695 -6.69 15.45 -3.08
CA GLU A 695 -7.41 15.40 -4.34
C GLU A 695 -6.86 14.29 -5.23
N ALA A 696 -7.72 13.62 -5.97
CA ALA A 696 -7.32 12.61 -6.93
C ALA A 696 -8.20 12.65 -8.18
N LYS A 697 -7.59 12.48 -9.35
CA LYS A 697 -8.30 12.30 -10.62
C LYS A 697 -8.94 10.91 -10.67
N VAL A 698 -10.22 10.88 -11.03
CA VAL A 698 -10.97 9.65 -11.28
C VAL A 698 -10.60 9.11 -12.65
N VAL A 699 -10.18 7.84 -12.68
CA VAL A 699 -9.79 7.14 -13.92
C VAL A 699 -10.80 6.07 -14.31
N ASP A 700 -11.68 5.65 -13.38
CA ASP A 700 -12.75 4.68 -13.65
C ASP A 700 -13.82 4.65 -12.53
N VAL A 701 -15.00 4.11 -12.83
CA VAL A 701 -16.09 3.83 -11.87
C VAL A 701 -16.56 2.38 -12.03
N LEU A 702 -16.16 1.53 -11.09
CA LEU A 702 -16.47 0.10 -11.12
C LEU A 702 -17.76 -0.19 -10.35
N TRP A 703 -18.67 -0.94 -10.96
CA TRP A 703 -19.94 -1.34 -10.32
C TRP A 703 -19.94 -2.83 -10.00
N THR A 704 -20.15 -3.18 -8.73
CA THR A 704 -20.21 -4.59 -8.29
C THR A 704 -21.50 -4.87 -7.54
N PRO A 705 -22.28 -5.91 -7.89
CA PRO A 705 -23.50 -6.25 -7.19
C PRO A 705 -23.21 -6.79 -5.77
N SER A 706 -24.04 -6.44 -4.80
CA SER A 706 -24.01 -7.00 -3.43
C SER A 706 -24.66 -8.40 -3.39
N LYS A 707 -24.64 -9.08 -2.24
CA LYS A 707 -25.39 -10.34 -2.06
C LYS A 707 -26.90 -10.18 -2.27
N ASP A 708 -27.42 -8.95 -2.11
CA ASP A 708 -28.82 -8.62 -2.27
C ASP A 708 -29.10 -7.95 -3.64
N GLY A 709 -28.15 -7.97 -4.58
CA GLY A 709 -28.32 -7.42 -5.93
C GLY A 709 -28.13 -5.91 -6.08
N TYR A 710 -27.84 -5.18 -5.00
CA TYR A 710 -27.56 -3.74 -5.06
C TYR A 710 -26.23 -3.49 -5.76
N LEU A 711 -26.21 -2.66 -6.81
CA LEU A 711 -24.97 -2.30 -7.49
C LEU A 711 -24.24 -1.23 -6.67
N LYS A 712 -23.05 -1.58 -6.17
CA LYS A 712 -22.23 -0.68 -5.34
C LYS A 712 -21.08 -0.10 -6.17
N PRO A 713 -20.96 1.25 -6.23
CA PRO A 713 -19.90 1.91 -6.98
C PRO A 713 -18.59 1.95 -6.19
N ARG A 714 -17.50 1.62 -6.86
CA ARG A 714 -16.12 1.77 -6.39
C ARG A 714 -15.36 2.64 -7.37
N ILE A 715 -14.91 3.80 -6.92
CA ILE A 715 -14.24 4.79 -7.75
C ILE A 715 -12.76 4.44 -7.81
N ARG A 716 -12.21 4.27 -9.01
CA ARG A 716 -10.77 4.09 -9.24
C ARG A 716 -10.17 5.47 -9.51
N ILE A 717 -9.08 5.76 -8.84
CA ILE A 717 -8.38 7.04 -8.94
C ILE A 717 -6.94 6.82 -9.37
N GLU A 718 -6.27 7.89 -9.80
CA GLU A 718 -4.83 7.89 -9.86
C GLU A 718 -4.22 7.57 -8.47
N PRO A 719 -3.13 6.81 -8.38
CA PRO A 719 -2.56 6.44 -7.09
C PRO A 719 -2.10 7.66 -6.28
N VAL A 720 -2.76 7.91 -5.15
CA VAL A 720 -2.41 9.02 -4.22
C VAL A 720 -1.97 8.47 -2.87
N THR A 721 -1.07 9.18 -2.18
CA THR A 721 -0.59 8.74 -0.85
C THR A 721 -1.32 9.50 0.25
N ILE A 722 -2.07 8.79 1.12
CA ILE A 722 -2.81 9.34 2.26
C ILE A 722 -2.41 8.58 3.54
N GLY A 723 -1.89 9.27 4.55
CA GLY A 723 -1.44 8.63 5.81
C GLY A 723 -0.47 7.46 5.59
N GLY A 724 0.50 7.61 4.68
CA GLY A 724 1.52 6.60 4.37
C GLY A 724 1.04 5.37 3.58
N ALA A 725 -0.22 5.30 3.16
CA ALA A 725 -0.75 4.25 2.28
C ALA A 725 -1.03 4.80 0.88
N VAL A 726 -0.75 3.99 -0.14
CA VAL A 726 -1.15 4.29 -1.53
C VAL A 726 -2.61 3.90 -1.69
N ILE A 727 -3.44 4.88 -2.04
CA ILE A 727 -4.87 4.74 -2.28
C ILE A 727 -5.11 4.82 -3.78
N GLU A 728 -5.73 3.78 -4.33
CA GLU A 728 -6.13 3.68 -5.74
C GLU A 728 -7.65 3.54 -5.90
N TYR A 729 -8.37 3.35 -4.80
CA TYR A 729 -9.81 3.15 -4.80
C TYR A 729 -10.49 3.84 -3.63
N ALA A 730 -11.66 4.42 -3.90
CA ALA A 730 -12.56 4.99 -2.90
C ALA A 730 -13.99 4.45 -3.08
N THR A 731 -14.81 4.47 -2.03
CA THR A 731 -16.22 4.11 -2.16
C THR A 731 -17.01 5.27 -2.78
N GLY A 732 -17.86 4.97 -3.76
CA GLY A 732 -18.85 5.92 -4.28
C GLY A 732 -20.15 5.93 -3.46
N PHE A 733 -20.20 5.23 -2.32
CA PHE A 733 -21.34 5.05 -1.42
C PHE A 733 -22.59 4.38 -2.05
N ASN A 734 -23.24 5.04 -3.01
CA ASN A 734 -24.46 4.60 -3.67
C ASN A 734 -24.61 5.28 -5.05
N ALA A 735 -25.62 4.86 -5.81
CA ALA A 735 -25.78 5.33 -7.18
C ALA A 735 -26.19 6.80 -7.28
N ALA A 736 -27.01 7.29 -6.35
CA ALA A 736 -27.35 8.71 -6.28
C ALA A 736 -26.11 9.57 -6.00
N PHE A 737 -25.19 9.13 -5.14
CA PHE A 737 -23.96 9.87 -4.87
C PHE A 737 -23.10 10.03 -6.12
N VAL A 738 -22.87 8.96 -6.90
CA VAL A 738 -22.13 9.03 -8.17
C VAL A 738 -22.82 9.96 -9.17
N LYS A 739 -24.15 9.85 -9.30
CA LYS A 739 -24.94 10.65 -10.23
C LYS A 739 -24.98 12.13 -9.84
N ASN A 740 -25.25 12.44 -8.57
CA ASN A 740 -25.42 13.80 -8.08
C ASN A 740 -24.10 14.56 -8.04
N ASN A 741 -23.00 13.89 -7.70
CA ASN A 741 -21.67 14.47 -7.70
C ASN A 741 -20.98 14.40 -9.08
N LYS A 742 -21.68 13.89 -10.11
CA LYS A 742 -21.19 13.76 -11.49
C LYS A 742 -19.81 13.09 -11.58
N ILE A 743 -19.66 11.96 -10.88
CA ILE A 743 -18.39 11.23 -10.81
C ILE A 743 -18.25 10.34 -12.06
N GLY A 744 -17.13 10.49 -12.75
CA GLY A 744 -16.75 9.77 -13.97
C GLY A 744 -15.29 10.07 -14.33
N VAL A 745 -14.83 9.62 -15.49
CA VAL A 745 -13.43 9.86 -15.91
C VAL A 745 -13.14 11.35 -16.00
N GLY A 746 -11.98 11.77 -15.47
CA GLY A 746 -11.54 13.16 -15.48
C GLY A 746 -12.14 14.02 -14.37
N ALA A 747 -13.08 13.50 -13.56
CA ALA A 747 -13.49 14.17 -12.34
C ALA A 747 -12.31 14.27 -11.36
N VAL A 748 -12.24 15.36 -10.59
CA VAL A 748 -11.30 15.52 -9.48
C VAL A 748 -12.10 15.46 -8.20
N ILE A 749 -11.78 14.47 -7.36
CA ILE A 749 -12.50 14.22 -6.12
C ILE A 749 -11.58 14.46 -4.93
N GLN A 750 -12.14 15.03 -3.87
CA GLN A 750 -11.46 15.20 -2.59
C GLN A 750 -11.74 13.98 -1.71
N LEU A 751 -10.67 13.37 -1.21
CA LEU A 751 -10.70 12.15 -0.41
C LEU A 751 -10.29 12.46 1.01
N ILE A 752 -10.96 11.86 1.99
CA ILE A 752 -10.51 11.83 3.38
C ILE A 752 -10.31 10.41 3.90
N ARG A 753 -9.25 10.17 4.68
CA ARG A 753 -9.04 8.92 5.42
C ARG A 753 -9.28 9.14 6.91
N SER A 754 -10.49 8.83 7.40
CA SER A 754 -10.80 8.92 8.83
C SER A 754 -10.37 7.66 9.59
N GLY A 755 -9.65 7.82 10.70
CA GLY A 755 -9.34 6.73 11.65
C GLY A 755 -8.52 5.58 11.08
N ASP A 756 -7.63 5.84 10.11
CA ASP A 756 -6.72 4.87 9.46
C ASP A 756 -7.33 3.70 8.68
N VAL A 757 -8.67 3.59 8.55
CA VAL A 757 -9.30 2.35 8.05
C VAL A 757 -9.78 2.41 6.60
N ILE A 758 -10.56 3.41 6.14
CA ILE A 758 -11.07 3.48 4.74
C ILE A 758 -11.11 4.93 4.22
N PRO A 759 -10.60 5.21 3.00
CA PRO A 759 -10.74 6.52 2.36
C PRO A 759 -12.15 6.73 1.78
N HIS A 760 -12.71 7.92 1.99
CA HIS A 760 -14.06 8.31 1.58
C HIS A 760 -14.03 9.61 0.78
N ILE A 761 -14.94 9.75 -0.18
CA ILE A 761 -15.08 10.97 -1.00
C ILE A 761 -15.84 12.01 -0.19
N LEU A 762 -15.22 13.16 0.03
CA LEU A 762 -15.84 14.32 0.66
C LEU A 762 -16.62 15.15 -0.35
N ASP A 763 -15.97 15.49 -1.46
CA ASP A 763 -16.51 16.41 -2.44
C ASP A 763 -15.97 16.11 -3.85
N THR A 764 -16.67 16.60 -4.87
CA THR A 764 -16.21 16.58 -6.27
C THR A 764 -15.85 17.99 -6.70
N ILE A 765 -14.55 18.26 -6.73
CA ILE A 765 -13.95 19.56 -7.05
C ILE A 765 -14.15 19.90 -8.53
N VAL A 766 -13.93 18.91 -9.39
CA VAL A 766 -14.18 19.03 -10.83
C VAL A 766 -15.11 17.89 -11.24
N PRO A 767 -16.33 18.17 -11.72
CA PRO A 767 -17.24 17.13 -12.18
C PRO A 767 -16.75 16.52 -13.50
N ALA A 768 -17.08 15.26 -13.75
CA ALA A 768 -16.80 14.63 -15.04
C ALA A 768 -17.72 15.17 -16.14
N SER A 769 -17.22 15.12 -17.37
CA SER A 769 -18.00 15.41 -18.58
C SER A 769 -19.12 14.38 -18.80
N VAL A 770 -18.84 13.12 -18.46
CA VAL A 770 -19.76 11.98 -18.56
C VAL A 770 -19.76 11.21 -17.24
N VAL A 771 -20.95 10.96 -16.69
CA VAL A 771 -21.13 10.14 -15.47
C VAL A 771 -21.15 8.66 -15.86
N ILE A 772 -20.36 7.83 -15.19
CA ILE A 772 -20.28 6.39 -15.48
C ILE A 772 -21.28 5.62 -14.60
N MET A 773 -22.35 5.13 -15.22
CA MET A 773 -23.35 4.24 -14.64
C MET A 773 -23.10 2.78 -15.08
N PRO A 774 -23.65 1.77 -14.39
CA PRO A 774 -23.42 0.37 -14.77
C PRO A 774 -23.99 0.04 -16.16
N ASN A 775 -23.27 -0.79 -16.92
CA ASN A 775 -23.68 -1.26 -18.25
C ASN A 775 -24.56 -2.53 -18.22
N VAL A 776 -25.16 -2.84 -17.07
CA VAL A 776 -26.06 -3.99 -16.88
C VAL A 776 -27.49 -3.50 -16.65
N PRO A 777 -28.54 -4.29 -16.96
CA PRO A 777 -29.92 -3.90 -16.66
C PRO A 777 -30.15 -3.67 -15.16
N TYR A 778 -30.70 -2.50 -14.81
CA TYR A 778 -30.97 -2.10 -13.43
C TYR A 778 -32.20 -1.19 -13.32
N HIS A 779 -32.77 -1.12 -12.11
CA HIS A 779 -33.80 -0.16 -11.72
C HIS A 779 -33.43 0.56 -10.43
N TRP A 780 -34.00 1.75 -10.21
CA TRP A 780 -33.86 2.49 -8.96
C TRP A 780 -34.76 1.92 -7.87
N ASN A 781 -34.29 1.95 -6.63
CA ASN A 781 -35.12 1.64 -5.48
C ASN A 781 -36.15 2.75 -5.21
N GLU A 782 -37.14 2.48 -4.35
CA GLU A 782 -38.20 3.47 -4.00
C GLU A 782 -37.63 4.85 -3.61
N THR A 783 -36.54 4.88 -2.85
CA THR A 783 -35.91 6.13 -2.37
C THR A 783 -35.05 6.84 -3.43
N HIS A 784 -34.84 6.24 -4.61
CA HIS A 784 -33.95 6.75 -5.65
C HIS A 784 -32.51 7.03 -5.17
N ILE A 785 -32.03 6.26 -4.18
CA ILE A 785 -30.66 6.38 -3.62
C ILE A 785 -29.77 5.29 -4.21
N ASP A 786 -30.31 4.08 -4.29
CA ASP A 786 -29.62 2.89 -4.73
C ASP A 786 -30.23 2.38 -6.03
N ILE A 787 -29.43 1.68 -6.83
CA ILE A 787 -29.91 0.89 -7.97
C ILE A 787 -29.72 -0.60 -7.69
N LEU A 788 -30.65 -1.41 -8.18
CA LEU A 788 -30.66 -2.84 -8.06
C LEU A 788 -30.58 -3.47 -9.44
N LEU A 789 -29.83 -4.56 -9.54
CA LEU A 789 -29.84 -5.40 -10.74
C LEU A 789 -31.24 -5.95 -10.97
N ASP A 790 -31.71 -5.97 -12.22
CA ASP A 790 -33.07 -6.44 -12.53
C ASP A 790 -33.26 -7.94 -12.23
N ASN A 791 -32.22 -8.75 -12.49
CA ASN A 791 -32.25 -10.20 -12.28
C ASN A 791 -31.11 -10.66 -11.35
N PRO A 792 -31.16 -10.35 -10.04
CA PRO A 792 -30.06 -10.61 -9.12
C PRO A 792 -29.81 -12.11 -8.90
N ASN A 793 -30.82 -12.96 -9.02
CA ASN A 793 -30.66 -14.41 -8.83
C ASN A 793 -29.88 -15.09 -9.98
N ASP A 794 -29.87 -14.48 -11.17
CA ASP A 794 -29.18 -15.00 -12.36
C ASP A 794 -27.72 -14.55 -12.43
N ASP A 795 -27.38 -13.48 -11.71
CA ASP A 795 -26.03 -12.96 -11.66
C ASP A 795 -25.09 -13.89 -10.88
N ILE A 796 -23.97 -14.24 -11.52
CA ILE A 796 -22.98 -15.16 -10.97
C ILE A 796 -22.30 -14.59 -9.72
N THR A 797 -22.11 -13.26 -9.64
CA THR A 797 -21.44 -12.60 -8.52
C THR A 797 -22.36 -12.53 -7.30
N VAL A 798 -23.65 -12.25 -7.51
CA VAL A 798 -24.68 -12.31 -6.45
C VAL A 798 -24.77 -13.74 -5.90
N ARG A 799 -24.78 -14.74 -6.78
CA ARG A 799 -24.82 -16.16 -6.38
C ARG A 799 -23.57 -16.57 -5.60
N GLU A 800 -22.38 -16.20 -6.07
CA GLU A 800 -21.12 -16.43 -5.36
C GLU A 800 -21.15 -15.80 -3.95
N LYS A 801 -21.63 -14.56 -3.85
CA LYS A 801 -21.77 -13.84 -2.57
C LYS A 801 -22.74 -14.49 -1.60
N ASN A 802 -23.88 -14.97 -2.08
CA ASN A 802 -24.85 -15.66 -1.24
C ASN A 802 -24.32 -17.01 -0.73
N ILE A 803 -23.68 -17.81 -1.60
CA ILE A 803 -23.09 -19.09 -1.20
C ILE A 803 -21.98 -18.88 -0.17
N ALA A 804 -21.05 -17.96 -0.42
CA ALA A 804 -19.96 -17.66 0.50
C ALA A 804 -20.50 -17.16 1.86
N ALA A 805 -21.47 -16.23 1.85
CA ALA A 805 -22.07 -15.70 3.07
C ALA A 805 -22.80 -16.77 3.88
N PHE A 806 -23.48 -17.73 3.22
CA PHE A 806 -24.14 -18.84 3.88
C PHE A 806 -23.14 -19.70 4.66
N PHE A 807 -22.09 -20.20 4.00
CA PHE A 807 -21.12 -21.08 4.65
C PHE A 807 -20.27 -20.36 5.71
N GLN A 808 -19.97 -19.08 5.51
CA GLN A 808 -19.36 -18.26 6.56
C GLN A 808 -20.30 -18.08 7.77
N GLY A 809 -21.59 -17.81 7.51
CA GLY A 809 -22.61 -17.68 8.56
C GLY A 809 -22.88 -18.99 9.31
N LEU A 810 -22.67 -20.12 8.64
CA LEU A 810 -22.71 -21.47 9.22
C LEU A 810 -21.49 -21.76 10.10
N GLY A 811 -20.39 -21.01 9.97
CA GLY A 811 -19.15 -21.23 10.72
C GLY A 811 -18.12 -22.12 10.00
N VAL A 812 -18.27 -22.34 8.69
CA VAL A 812 -17.35 -23.16 7.90
C VAL A 812 -16.13 -22.34 7.49
N GLU A 813 -15.03 -22.53 8.23
CA GLU A 813 -13.75 -21.89 7.92
C GLU A 813 -13.15 -22.41 6.60
N GLY A 814 -12.87 -21.49 5.68
CA GLY A 814 -12.22 -21.80 4.41
C GLY A 814 -13.15 -21.76 3.20
N LEU A 815 -14.47 -21.64 3.37
CA LEU A 815 -15.40 -21.31 2.28
C LEU A 815 -15.61 -19.80 2.15
N SER A 816 -14.53 -19.09 1.86
CA SER A 816 -14.59 -17.68 1.44
C SER A 816 -14.80 -17.57 -0.08
N PHE A 817 -14.90 -16.34 -0.59
CA PHE A 817 -15.09 -16.02 -2.01
C PHE A 817 -14.23 -16.86 -2.96
N GLY A 818 -12.91 -16.93 -2.73
CA GLY A 818 -12.00 -17.64 -3.62
C GLY A 818 -12.31 -19.13 -3.77
N ASN A 819 -12.61 -19.82 -2.67
CA ASN A 819 -12.94 -21.24 -2.69
C ASN A 819 -14.38 -21.49 -3.18
N THR A 820 -15.30 -20.58 -2.89
CA THR A 820 -16.67 -20.62 -3.43
C THR A 820 -16.66 -20.53 -4.95
N LYS A 821 -15.86 -19.62 -5.52
CA LYS A 821 -15.69 -19.50 -6.97
C LYS A 821 -15.15 -20.77 -7.63
N ARG A 822 -14.24 -21.47 -6.96
CA ARG A 822 -13.70 -22.78 -7.43
C ARG A 822 -14.78 -23.86 -7.43
N LEU A 823 -15.58 -23.95 -6.37
CA LEU A 823 -16.72 -24.88 -6.29
C LEU A 823 -17.75 -24.62 -7.39
N MET A 824 -18.09 -23.34 -7.61
CA MET A 824 -19.01 -22.96 -8.69
C MET A 824 -18.46 -23.32 -10.07
N LYS A 825 -17.15 -23.12 -10.31
CA LYS A 825 -16.49 -23.52 -11.56
C LYS A 825 -16.53 -25.04 -11.77
N ALA A 826 -16.48 -25.82 -10.69
CA ALA A 826 -16.62 -27.27 -10.71
C ALA A 826 -18.08 -27.76 -10.84
N GLY A 827 -19.06 -26.85 -10.98
CA GLY A 827 -20.48 -27.19 -11.17
C GLY A 827 -21.34 -27.14 -9.90
N TYR A 828 -20.71 -26.97 -8.72
CA TYR A 828 -21.38 -26.85 -7.43
C TYR A 828 -21.80 -25.39 -7.19
N ASN A 829 -22.84 -24.98 -7.89
CA ASN A 829 -23.28 -23.59 -7.99
C ASN A 829 -24.50 -23.22 -7.14
N SER A 830 -24.84 -24.03 -6.13
CA SER A 830 -25.88 -23.72 -5.14
C SER A 830 -25.50 -24.28 -3.76
N ILE A 831 -26.13 -23.75 -2.71
CA ILE A 831 -25.90 -24.19 -1.33
C ILE A 831 -26.24 -25.68 -1.17
N ALA A 832 -27.41 -26.12 -1.64
CA ALA A 832 -27.83 -27.52 -1.60
C ALA A 832 -26.80 -28.44 -2.27
N LYS A 833 -26.39 -28.12 -3.51
CA LYS A 833 -25.37 -28.89 -4.23
C LYS A 833 -24.07 -29.04 -3.46
N ILE A 834 -23.64 -28.02 -2.71
CA ILE A 834 -22.41 -28.06 -1.92
C ILE A 834 -22.60 -28.87 -0.63
N ILE A 835 -23.78 -28.82 0.00
CA ILE A 835 -24.12 -29.64 1.17
C ILE A 835 -24.17 -31.14 0.81
N ASP A 836 -24.61 -31.46 -0.40
CA ASP A 836 -24.73 -32.83 -0.91
C ASP A 836 -23.41 -33.41 -1.42
N MET A 837 -22.37 -32.59 -1.56
CA MET A 837 -21.06 -33.05 -1.98
C MET A 837 -20.55 -34.14 -1.05
N SER A 838 -20.15 -35.26 -1.63
CA SER A 838 -19.35 -36.26 -0.95
C SER A 838 -17.94 -35.71 -0.67
N LYS A 839 -17.23 -36.34 0.26
CA LYS A 839 -15.81 -36.07 0.48
C LYS A 839 -14.97 -36.21 -0.81
N SER A 840 -15.37 -37.11 -1.71
CA SER A 840 -14.70 -37.30 -3.01
C SER A 840 -14.98 -36.14 -3.98
N ASP A 841 -16.17 -35.55 -3.94
CA ASP A 841 -16.51 -34.40 -4.77
C ASP A 841 -15.66 -33.18 -4.41
N PHE A 842 -15.42 -32.94 -3.11
CA PHE A 842 -14.51 -31.89 -2.67
C PHE A 842 -13.06 -32.11 -3.10
N LEU A 843 -12.60 -33.37 -3.20
CA LEU A 843 -11.27 -33.71 -3.71
C LEU A 843 -11.12 -33.41 -5.21
N ASN A 844 -12.21 -33.48 -5.98
CA ASN A 844 -12.20 -33.22 -7.42
C ASN A 844 -12.23 -31.72 -7.78
N VAL A 845 -12.38 -30.83 -6.79
CA VAL A 845 -12.37 -29.38 -7.01
C VAL A 845 -10.93 -28.88 -7.16
N ASP A 846 -10.67 -28.12 -8.23
CA ASP A 846 -9.33 -27.62 -8.53
C ASP A 846 -8.69 -26.83 -7.36
N GLY A 847 -7.52 -27.31 -6.95
CA GLY A 847 -6.75 -26.79 -5.82
C GLY A 847 -7.28 -27.14 -4.42
N PHE A 848 -8.28 -28.03 -4.30
CA PHE A 848 -8.62 -28.66 -3.02
C PHE A 848 -7.78 -29.92 -2.85
N LYS A 849 -7.23 -30.11 -1.64
CA LYS A 849 -6.44 -31.30 -1.26
C LYS A 849 -7.12 -31.99 -0.10
N GLU A 850 -6.81 -33.26 0.13
CA GLU A 850 -7.46 -34.12 1.12
C GLU A 850 -7.70 -33.47 2.48
N LYS A 851 -6.70 -32.80 3.08
CA LYS A 851 -6.89 -32.10 4.36
C LYS A 851 -7.94 -30.99 4.29
N THR A 852 -7.95 -30.22 3.22
CA THR A 852 -8.94 -29.16 2.99
C THR A 852 -10.30 -29.77 2.68
N SER A 853 -10.37 -30.77 1.80
CA SER A 853 -11.60 -31.48 1.46
C SER A 853 -12.26 -32.10 2.71
N ASN A 854 -11.45 -32.76 3.56
CA ASN A 854 -11.90 -33.33 4.84
C ASN A 854 -12.39 -32.24 5.79
N LYS A 855 -11.59 -31.18 5.98
CA LYS A 855 -11.96 -30.07 6.88
C LYS A 855 -13.29 -29.45 6.42
N LEU A 856 -13.46 -29.18 5.13
CA LEU A 856 -14.68 -28.58 4.60
C LEU A 856 -15.88 -29.51 4.71
N TYR A 857 -15.74 -30.76 4.29
CA TYR A 857 -16.81 -31.75 4.38
C TYR A 857 -17.28 -31.94 5.83
N THR A 858 -16.36 -32.21 6.75
CA THR A 858 -16.67 -32.41 8.17
C THR A 858 -17.25 -31.14 8.80
N SER A 859 -16.65 -29.97 8.54
CA SER A 859 -17.14 -28.70 9.11
C SER A 859 -18.53 -28.32 8.60
N ILE A 860 -18.86 -28.60 7.34
CA ILE A 860 -20.23 -28.37 6.82
C ILE A 860 -21.21 -29.27 7.57
N LYS A 861 -20.94 -30.59 7.65
CA LYS A 861 -21.87 -31.54 8.28
C LYS A 861 -22.07 -31.23 9.77
N GLU A 862 -20.99 -31.05 10.53
CA GLU A 862 -21.05 -30.77 11.97
C GLU A 862 -21.78 -29.46 12.30
N ASN A 863 -21.52 -28.38 11.55
CA ASN A 863 -22.18 -27.10 11.81
C ASN A 863 -23.64 -27.11 11.35
N LEU A 864 -23.97 -27.83 10.27
CA LEU A 864 -25.35 -27.96 9.79
C LEU A 864 -26.21 -28.82 10.72
N GLU A 865 -25.63 -29.76 11.45
CA GLU A 865 -26.33 -30.52 12.48
C GLU A 865 -26.68 -29.68 13.71
N LYS A 866 -25.82 -28.72 14.08
CA LYS A 866 -25.95 -27.88 15.28
C LYS A 866 -26.74 -26.59 15.07
N ILE A 867 -27.13 -26.27 13.83
CA ILE A 867 -27.74 -24.98 13.52
C ILE A 867 -29.19 -24.89 13.99
N SER A 868 -29.59 -23.74 14.53
CA SER A 868 -30.99 -23.45 14.84
C SER A 868 -31.78 -23.00 13.61
N LEU A 869 -33.11 -23.19 13.61
CA LEU A 869 -33.98 -22.77 12.52
C LEU A 869 -33.87 -21.25 12.24
N SER A 870 -33.87 -20.43 13.30
CA SER A 870 -33.74 -18.97 13.17
C SER A 870 -32.41 -18.56 12.52
N LYS A 871 -31.32 -19.23 12.89
CA LYS A 871 -30.00 -18.99 12.31
C LYS A 871 -29.95 -19.40 10.84
N LEU A 872 -30.45 -20.60 10.52
CA LEU A 872 -30.51 -21.14 9.16
C LEU A 872 -31.28 -20.20 8.23
N MET A 873 -32.47 -19.76 8.65
CA MET A 873 -33.29 -18.81 7.89
C MET A 873 -32.53 -17.50 7.65
N ALA A 874 -31.82 -16.98 8.65
CA ALA A 874 -31.08 -15.73 8.53
C ALA A 874 -29.89 -15.84 7.56
N ILE A 875 -29.10 -16.92 7.63
CA ILE A 875 -27.90 -17.09 6.78
C ILE A 875 -28.25 -17.49 5.35
N SER A 876 -29.45 -18.05 5.11
CA SER A 876 -29.96 -18.39 3.76
C SER A 876 -30.11 -17.16 2.84
N ASN A 877 -30.27 -15.97 3.44
CA ASN A 877 -30.57 -14.71 2.75
C ASN A 877 -31.87 -14.73 1.90
N LEU A 878 -32.74 -15.73 2.06
CA LEU A 878 -33.96 -15.87 1.26
C LEU A 878 -35.02 -14.83 1.60
N PHE A 879 -35.06 -14.35 2.84
CA PHE A 879 -35.92 -13.25 3.28
C PHE A 879 -35.34 -11.87 2.94
N GLY A 880 -34.22 -11.81 2.23
CA GLY A 880 -33.63 -10.58 1.72
C GLY A 880 -33.19 -9.57 2.79
N ARG A 881 -32.95 -8.34 2.33
CA ARG A 881 -32.41 -7.27 3.17
C ARG A 881 -33.45 -6.81 4.21
N GLY A 882 -33.01 -6.70 5.46
CA GLY A 882 -33.82 -6.15 6.56
C GLY A 882 -34.51 -7.19 7.44
N ILE A 883 -34.50 -8.47 7.07
CA ILE A 883 -35.01 -9.58 7.89
C ILE A 883 -33.82 -10.41 8.39
N GLY A 884 -33.23 -9.99 9.51
CA GLY A 884 -32.12 -10.69 10.16
C GLY A 884 -32.58 -11.66 11.25
N GLU A 885 -31.63 -12.42 11.79
CA GLU A 885 -31.86 -13.46 12.82
C GLU A 885 -32.70 -12.98 14.00
N LYS A 886 -32.44 -11.77 14.52
CA LYS A 886 -33.23 -11.20 15.63
C LYS A 886 -34.73 -11.11 15.33
N ARG A 887 -35.10 -10.65 14.13
CA ARG A 887 -36.50 -10.51 13.70
C ARG A 887 -37.12 -11.88 13.46
N ILE A 888 -36.39 -12.79 12.81
CA ILE A 888 -36.83 -14.16 12.59
C ILE A 888 -37.10 -14.86 13.93
N LYS A 889 -36.17 -14.72 14.89
CA LYS A 889 -36.30 -15.31 16.22
C LYS A 889 -37.55 -14.80 16.94
N GLN A 890 -37.83 -13.50 16.91
CA GLN A 890 -39.04 -12.92 17.49
C GLN A 890 -40.32 -13.52 16.89
N VAL A 891 -40.35 -13.73 15.56
CA VAL A 891 -41.49 -14.37 14.90
C VAL A 891 -41.64 -15.81 15.35
N LEU A 892 -40.55 -16.59 15.36
CA LEU A 892 -40.58 -18.01 15.73
C LEU A 892 -40.83 -18.23 17.24
N GLU A 893 -40.45 -17.30 18.10
CA GLU A 893 -40.74 -17.38 19.54
C GLU A 893 -42.24 -17.17 19.84
N ILE A 894 -42.92 -16.34 19.06
CA ILE A 894 -44.36 -16.03 19.25
C ILE A 894 -45.24 -16.97 18.42
N TYR A 895 -44.84 -17.27 17.18
CA TYR A 895 -45.52 -18.14 16.24
C TYR A 895 -44.57 -19.22 15.72
N PRO A 896 -44.33 -20.27 16.51
CA PRO A 896 -43.33 -21.30 16.21
C PRO A 896 -43.69 -22.12 14.95
N ASP A 897 -44.97 -22.26 14.66
CA ASP A 897 -45.53 -23.02 13.54
C ASP A 897 -45.71 -22.20 12.25
N ILE A 898 -45.35 -20.91 12.24
CA ILE A 898 -45.69 -19.97 11.15
C ILE A 898 -45.28 -20.46 9.75
N LEU A 899 -44.21 -21.25 9.65
CA LEU A 899 -43.69 -21.80 8.39
C LEU A 899 -44.53 -22.95 7.83
N VAL A 900 -45.22 -23.70 8.71
CA VAL A 900 -45.95 -24.92 8.35
C VAL A 900 -47.45 -24.85 8.63
N SER A 901 -47.92 -23.80 9.33
CA SER A 901 -49.33 -23.62 9.63
C SER A 901 -50.18 -23.53 8.35
N ASN A 902 -51.38 -24.11 8.38
CA ASN A 902 -52.33 -24.14 7.26
C ASN A 902 -53.09 -22.81 7.04
N GLU A 903 -52.71 -21.78 7.79
CA GLU A 903 -53.33 -20.45 7.75
C GLU A 903 -53.08 -19.75 6.41
N LYS A 904 -54.01 -18.89 6.02
CA LYS A 904 -53.86 -18.11 4.79
C LYS A 904 -52.77 -17.04 4.98
N ASN A 905 -52.12 -16.64 3.89
CA ASN A 905 -51.07 -15.60 3.95
C ASN A 905 -51.53 -14.33 4.66
N LYS A 906 -52.79 -13.91 4.45
CA LYS A 906 -53.37 -12.73 5.13
C LYS A 906 -53.36 -12.88 6.66
N GLU A 907 -53.77 -14.04 7.18
CA GLU A 907 -53.80 -14.34 8.61
C GLU A 907 -52.37 -14.37 9.20
N LYS A 908 -51.43 -14.99 8.48
CA LYS A 908 -50.00 -14.99 8.87
C LYS A 908 -49.42 -13.57 8.90
N THR A 909 -49.79 -12.72 7.95
CA THR A 909 -49.37 -11.33 7.90
C THR A 909 -49.92 -10.54 9.10
N GLU A 910 -51.20 -10.69 9.42
CA GLU A 910 -51.83 -10.05 10.59
C GLU A 910 -51.17 -10.46 11.91
N LYS A 911 -50.88 -11.76 12.07
CA LYS A 911 -50.08 -12.27 13.20
C LYS A 911 -48.72 -11.57 13.31
N ILE A 912 -47.95 -11.50 12.23
CA ILE A 912 -46.61 -10.90 12.27
C ILE A 912 -46.68 -9.39 12.54
N ILE A 913 -47.70 -8.67 12.03
CA ILE A 913 -47.91 -7.24 12.32
C ILE A 913 -48.12 -6.99 13.82
N SER A 914 -48.77 -7.91 14.53
CA SER A 914 -48.99 -7.78 15.97
C SER A 914 -47.70 -7.78 16.80
N ILE A 915 -46.58 -8.23 16.22
CA ILE A 915 -45.27 -8.26 16.88
C ILE A 915 -44.65 -6.86 16.86
N LYS A 916 -44.31 -6.35 18.04
CA LYS A 916 -43.65 -5.04 18.21
C LYS A 916 -42.41 -4.92 17.33
N GLY A 917 -42.44 -3.99 16.36
CA GLY A 917 -41.33 -3.72 15.44
C GLY A 917 -41.51 -4.26 14.01
N PHE A 918 -42.65 -4.89 13.71
CA PHE A 918 -43.04 -5.30 12.36
C PHE A 918 -44.08 -4.34 11.76
N ALA A 919 -43.74 -3.78 10.60
CA ALA A 919 -44.68 -3.02 9.78
C ALA A 919 -45.33 -3.93 8.74
N LYS A 920 -46.49 -3.52 8.20
CA LYS A 920 -47.26 -4.28 7.19
C LYS A 920 -46.39 -4.79 6.03
N LYS A 921 -45.63 -3.89 5.36
CA LYS A 921 -44.72 -4.27 4.27
C LYS A 921 -43.69 -5.35 4.68
N THR A 922 -43.13 -5.26 5.88
CA THR A 922 -42.16 -6.24 6.39
C THR A 922 -42.81 -7.59 6.67
N ALA A 923 -44.05 -7.59 7.19
CA ALA A 923 -44.82 -8.79 7.46
C ALA A 923 -45.25 -9.50 6.16
N GLU A 924 -45.76 -8.75 5.18
CA GLU A 924 -46.09 -9.26 3.84
C GLU A 924 -44.85 -9.89 3.19
N HIS A 925 -43.74 -9.15 3.17
CA HIS A 925 -42.47 -9.64 2.63
C HIS A 925 -42.00 -10.92 3.33
N PHE A 926 -42.15 -11.03 4.66
CA PHE A 926 -41.80 -12.25 5.38
C PHE A 926 -42.66 -13.43 4.90
N VAL A 927 -43.98 -13.26 4.83
CA VAL A 927 -44.92 -14.31 4.46
C VAL A 927 -44.72 -14.78 3.01
N GLU A 928 -44.49 -13.86 2.08
CA GLU A 928 -44.22 -14.17 0.66
C GLU A 928 -43.04 -15.13 0.47
N HIS A 929 -42.05 -15.08 1.36
CA HIS A 929 -40.82 -15.88 1.26
C HIS A 929 -40.88 -17.20 2.04
N ILE A 930 -41.94 -17.48 2.81
CA ILE A 930 -42.09 -18.72 3.59
C ILE A 930 -42.02 -19.95 2.69
N SER A 931 -42.73 -19.95 1.56
CA SER A 931 -42.76 -21.10 0.64
C SER A 931 -41.38 -21.46 0.09
N ARG A 932 -40.59 -20.44 -0.27
CA ARG A 932 -39.20 -20.60 -0.75
C ARG A 932 -38.28 -21.09 0.37
N MET A 933 -38.48 -20.61 1.60
CA MET A 933 -37.72 -21.07 2.76
C MET A 933 -38.00 -22.54 3.08
N VAL A 934 -39.27 -22.95 3.09
CA VAL A 934 -39.66 -24.35 3.32
C VAL A 934 -39.09 -25.25 2.24
N LYS A 935 -39.15 -24.83 0.97
CA LYS A 935 -38.51 -25.57 -0.13
C LYS A 935 -37.00 -25.70 0.09
N PHE A 936 -36.32 -24.61 0.44
CA PHE A 936 -34.87 -24.65 0.68
C PHE A 936 -34.50 -25.60 1.82
N ILE A 937 -35.27 -25.63 2.92
CA ILE A 937 -35.02 -26.56 4.04
C ILE A 937 -35.10 -28.02 3.58
N LYS A 938 -36.05 -28.34 2.70
CA LYS A 938 -36.16 -29.66 2.07
C LYS A 938 -34.98 -29.96 1.15
N ASP A 939 -34.58 -28.99 0.33
CA ASP A 939 -33.47 -29.12 -0.62
C ASP A 939 -32.11 -29.36 0.09
N ILE A 940 -31.99 -29.07 1.39
CA ILE A 940 -30.77 -29.32 2.18
C ILE A 940 -30.93 -30.46 3.20
N HIS A 941 -32.02 -31.24 3.11
CA HIS A 941 -32.34 -32.38 3.98
C HIS A 941 -32.39 -32.01 5.48
N LYS A 942 -33.10 -30.93 5.81
CA LYS A 942 -33.25 -30.41 7.18
C LYS A 942 -34.72 -30.26 7.62
N GLU A 943 -35.63 -31.08 7.07
CA GLU A 943 -37.06 -31.03 7.40
C GLU A 943 -37.35 -31.23 8.89
N GLU A 944 -36.47 -31.89 9.63
CA GLU A 944 -36.60 -32.04 11.08
C GLU A 944 -36.60 -30.70 11.82
N LEU A 945 -36.02 -29.63 11.24
CA LEU A 945 -36.08 -28.29 11.82
C LEU A 945 -37.46 -27.65 11.71
N LEU A 946 -38.32 -28.13 10.80
CA LEU A 946 -39.71 -27.68 10.68
C LEU A 946 -40.62 -28.36 11.71
N THR A 947 -40.24 -29.55 12.20
CA THR A 947 -41.04 -30.37 13.12
C THR A 947 -40.54 -30.38 14.56
N LYS A 948 -39.24 -30.14 14.80
CA LYS A 948 -38.64 -30.01 16.15
C LYS A 948 -39.22 -28.86 16.99
N VAL A 949 -40.05 -28.02 16.38
CA VAL A 949 -40.79 -26.96 17.06
C VAL A 949 -42.08 -27.49 17.74
N PHE A 950 -42.50 -28.73 17.44
CA PHE A 950 -43.75 -29.33 17.94
C PHE A 950 -43.57 -30.40 19.04
N ASN A 951 -42.38 -30.92 19.26
CA ASN A 951 -42.12 -31.93 20.30
C ASN A 951 -41.13 -31.39 21.33
N THR A 952 -41.65 -30.70 22.34
CA THR A 952 -41.03 -30.63 23.66
C THR A 952 -42.04 -31.04 24.72
N ASP A 953 -42.50 -32.28 24.59
CA ASP A 953 -42.57 -33.20 25.72
C ASP A 953 -41.55 -34.32 25.43
N VAL A 954 -40.69 -34.58 26.41
CA VAL A 954 -39.65 -35.64 26.48
C VAL A 954 -38.24 -35.32 25.93
N ASN A 955 -37.31 -35.19 26.89
CA ASN A 955 -35.85 -35.18 26.83
C ASN A 955 -35.20 -36.05 25.73
N VAL A 956 -34.42 -35.40 24.84
CA VAL A 956 -33.12 -35.92 24.38
C VAL A 956 -32.14 -34.75 24.26
N ASP A 957 -31.07 -34.88 25.02
CA ASP A 957 -29.86 -34.07 25.15
C ASP A 957 -29.37 -33.40 23.84
N THR A 958 -29.67 -32.11 23.69
CA THR A 958 -28.97 -31.22 22.77
C THR A 958 -28.47 -30.02 23.54
N GLY A 959 -27.30 -30.13 24.18
CA GLY A 959 -26.19 -29.15 24.22
C GLY A 959 -26.48 -27.65 24.41
N TYR A 960 -27.67 -27.32 24.86
CA TYR A 960 -28.13 -26.05 25.38
C TYR A 960 -28.42 -26.40 26.83
N ASN A 961 -27.60 -25.92 27.75
CA ASN A 961 -27.96 -25.91 29.16
C ASN A 961 -29.22 -25.04 29.28
N SER A 962 -30.37 -25.71 29.17
CA SER A 962 -31.71 -25.26 29.54
C SER A 962 -32.11 -25.85 30.89
N GLU A 963 -31.14 -26.15 31.75
CA GLU A 963 -31.30 -26.05 33.20
C GLU A 963 -30.61 -24.75 33.61
N LEU A 964 -31.38 -23.67 33.66
CA LEU A 964 -31.22 -22.45 34.49
C LEU A 964 -32.33 -21.46 34.06
N LYS A 965 -33.58 -21.90 34.19
CA LYS A 965 -34.68 -21.03 34.64
C LYS A 965 -35.27 -21.66 35.89
N ASP A 966 -34.44 -21.75 36.92
CA ASP A 966 -34.77 -21.36 38.28
C ASP A 966 -33.52 -21.61 39.13
N GLU A 967 -32.59 -20.65 39.07
CA GLU A 967 -31.72 -20.25 40.18
C GLU A 967 -30.80 -19.10 39.69
N SER A 968 -30.92 -17.93 40.32
CA SER A 968 -30.04 -16.74 40.23
C SER A 968 -30.29 -15.62 39.21
N THR A 969 -31.45 -15.47 38.54
CA THR A 969 -31.86 -14.08 38.23
C THR A 969 -32.27 -13.44 39.54
N ASN A 970 -31.33 -12.74 40.16
CA ASN A 970 -31.57 -11.99 41.38
C ASN A 970 -32.54 -10.85 41.06
N LYS A 971 -33.85 -11.12 41.19
CA LYS A 971 -34.93 -10.14 40.98
C LYS A 971 -34.83 -8.98 41.98
N ASP A 972 -34.11 -9.16 43.08
CA ASP A 972 -33.80 -8.14 44.07
C ASP A 972 -32.54 -7.33 43.71
N HIS A 973 -31.85 -7.66 42.61
CA HIS A 973 -30.68 -6.91 42.17
C HIS A 973 -31.07 -5.51 41.65
N PRO A 974 -30.39 -4.44 42.06
CA PRO A 974 -30.73 -3.06 41.67
C PRO A 974 -30.78 -2.79 40.14
N LEU A 975 -30.12 -3.65 39.35
CA LEU A 975 -30.05 -3.56 37.89
C LEU A 975 -31.08 -4.44 37.14
N TYR A 976 -31.85 -5.27 37.85
CA TYR A 976 -32.88 -6.10 37.22
C TYR A 976 -33.91 -5.21 36.49
N ASP A 977 -34.19 -5.52 35.22
CA ASP A 977 -35.07 -4.76 34.31
C ASP A 977 -34.65 -3.29 34.06
N LYS A 978 -33.43 -2.90 34.44
CA LYS A 978 -32.87 -1.58 34.12
C LYS A 978 -32.20 -1.58 32.76
N SER A 979 -32.25 -0.45 32.05
CA SER A 979 -31.56 -0.27 30.77
C SER A 979 -30.27 0.51 30.95
N ILE A 980 -29.13 -0.01 30.51
CA ILE A 980 -27.82 0.64 30.64
C ILE A 980 -27.15 0.82 29.28
N VAL A 981 -26.28 1.81 29.14
CA VAL A 981 -25.52 2.04 27.90
C VAL A 981 -24.02 2.03 28.21
N LEU A 982 -23.27 1.17 27.50
CA LEU A 982 -21.81 1.16 27.56
C LEU A 982 -21.24 2.00 26.41
N SER A 983 -20.29 2.89 26.71
CA SER A 983 -19.69 3.80 25.71
C SER A 983 -18.17 3.88 25.83
N GLY A 984 -17.49 3.77 24.69
CA GLY A 984 -16.03 3.85 24.61
C GLY A 984 -15.29 2.52 24.87
N PHE A 985 -15.99 1.41 25.06
CA PHE A 985 -15.40 0.08 25.23
C PHE A 985 -16.38 -1.06 24.92
N ARG A 986 -15.84 -2.27 24.74
CA ARG A 986 -16.59 -3.53 24.70
C ARG A 986 -15.94 -4.49 25.70
N ASP A 987 -16.73 -4.99 26.64
CA ASP A 987 -16.31 -5.98 27.62
C ASP A 987 -17.33 -7.13 27.60
N LYS A 988 -16.94 -8.27 27.01
CA LYS A 988 -17.82 -9.42 26.85
C LYS A 988 -18.17 -10.10 28.17
N ASN A 989 -17.27 -10.04 29.16
CA ASN A 989 -17.50 -10.65 30.47
C ASN A 989 -18.54 -9.84 31.23
N MET A 990 -18.35 -8.51 31.26
CA MET A 990 -19.29 -7.58 31.88
C MET A 990 -20.68 -7.66 31.24
N GLN A 991 -20.76 -7.74 29.91
CA GLN A 991 -22.03 -7.91 29.20
C GLN A 991 -22.73 -9.22 29.58
N GLY A 992 -21.98 -10.32 29.67
CA GLY A 992 -22.52 -11.62 30.07
C GLY A 992 -23.03 -11.62 31.52
N GLU A 993 -22.36 -10.94 32.45
CA GLU A 993 -22.82 -10.81 33.84
C GLU A 993 -24.08 -9.94 33.97
N LEU A 994 -24.13 -8.82 33.26
CA LEU A 994 -25.30 -7.94 33.21
C LEU A 994 -26.53 -8.64 32.59
N GLU A 995 -26.31 -9.47 31.58
CA GLU A 995 -27.35 -10.30 30.97
C GLU A 995 -27.87 -11.38 31.95
N LYS A 996 -26.99 -12.00 32.76
CA LYS A 996 -27.40 -12.93 33.83
C LYS A 996 -28.24 -12.27 34.91
N ILE A 997 -27.93 -11.01 35.24
CA ILE A 997 -28.71 -10.18 36.18
C ILE A 997 -30.09 -9.81 35.61
N GLY A 998 -30.31 -9.90 34.29
CA GLY A 998 -31.54 -9.43 33.64
C GLY A 998 -31.54 -7.94 33.29
N THR A 999 -30.34 -7.35 33.13
CA THR A 999 -30.17 -5.94 32.74
C THR A 999 -30.26 -5.78 31.22
N ASN A 1000 -30.99 -4.77 30.74
CA ASN A 1000 -31.13 -4.47 29.32
C ASN A 1000 -29.96 -3.60 28.81
N ILE A 1001 -29.09 -4.14 27.95
CA ILE A 1001 -27.98 -3.36 27.37
C ILE A 1001 -28.45 -2.64 26.09
N ALA A 1002 -28.57 -1.32 26.17
CA ALA A 1002 -29.02 -0.47 25.08
C ALA A 1002 -27.85 0.16 24.30
N ASN A 1003 -28.10 0.49 23.03
CA ASN A 1003 -27.10 1.08 22.13
C ASN A 1003 -27.19 2.62 22.03
N THR A 1004 -28.28 3.21 22.54
CA THR A 1004 -28.63 4.63 22.36
C THR A 1004 -29.07 5.22 23.70
N ILE A 1005 -28.72 6.49 23.93
CA ILE A 1005 -29.15 7.23 25.12
C ILE A 1005 -30.57 7.78 24.89
N SER A 1006 -31.44 7.52 25.86
CA SER A 1006 -32.85 7.95 25.97
C SER A 1006 -33.23 8.11 27.45
N ASN A 1007 -34.38 8.72 27.73
CA ASN A 1007 -34.83 9.05 29.10
C ASN A 1007 -35.06 7.83 30.02
N ASN A 1008 -35.21 6.63 29.44
CA ASN A 1008 -35.39 5.38 30.18
C ASN A 1008 -34.08 4.64 30.49
N ILE A 1009 -32.93 5.23 30.15
CA ILE A 1009 -31.62 4.66 30.50
C ILE A 1009 -31.31 4.99 31.96
N PHE A 1010 -30.97 3.96 32.72
CA PHE A 1010 -30.61 4.04 34.13
C PHE A 1010 -29.24 4.68 34.35
N VAL A 1011 -28.23 4.31 33.54
CA VAL A 1011 -26.88 4.88 33.61
C VAL A 1011 -26.11 4.69 32.29
N LEU A 1012 -25.26 5.67 31.98
CA LEU A 1012 -24.22 5.58 30.96
C LEU A 1012 -22.87 5.25 31.61
N VAL A 1013 -22.25 4.13 31.22
CA VAL A 1013 -20.93 3.70 31.71
C VAL A 1013 -19.84 4.06 30.70
N VAL A 1014 -18.80 4.75 31.16
CA VAL A 1014 -17.72 5.30 30.31
C VAL A 1014 -16.34 5.00 30.90
N LYS A 1015 -15.29 4.99 30.06
CA LYS A 1015 -13.91 4.88 30.54
C LYS A 1015 -13.33 6.19 31.09
N ASP A 1016 -13.90 7.31 30.69
CA ASP A 1016 -13.38 8.64 30.93
C ASP A 1016 -14.54 9.64 30.89
N LYS A 1017 -14.77 10.36 31.99
CA LYS A 1017 -15.83 11.37 32.12
C LYS A 1017 -15.47 12.68 31.42
N GLU A 1018 -14.19 12.98 31.18
CA GLU A 1018 -13.73 14.24 30.59
C GLU A 1018 -13.87 14.27 29.06
N LYS A 1019 -14.01 13.09 28.43
CA LYS A 1019 -14.27 13.00 26.99
C LYS A 1019 -15.71 13.39 26.66
N LYS A 1020 -15.94 14.57 26.08
CA LYS A 1020 -17.26 14.99 25.56
C LYS A 1020 -17.71 14.22 24.31
N THR A 1021 -18.10 12.96 24.47
CA THR A 1021 -18.68 12.15 23.39
C THR A 1021 -20.14 12.50 23.15
N SER A 1022 -20.67 12.24 21.95
CA SER A 1022 -22.09 12.49 21.64
C SER A 1022 -23.08 11.77 22.58
N LYS A 1023 -22.69 10.62 23.16
CA LYS A 1023 -23.47 9.92 24.18
C LYS A 1023 -23.39 10.58 25.56
N ILE A 1024 -22.24 11.14 25.93
CA ILE A 1024 -22.06 11.91 27.18
C ILE A 1024 -22.85 13.21 27.11
N ILE A 1025 -22.71 13.98 26.02
CA ILE A 1025 -23.49 15.20 25.79
C ILE A 1025 -24.99 14.91 25.82
N LYS A 1026 -25.41 13.81 25.17
CA LYS A 1026 -26.83 13.41 25.18
C LYS A 1026 -27.31 12.94 26.55
N ALA A 1027 -26.48 12.23 27.32
CA ALA A 1027 -26.79 11.83 28.69
C ALA A 1027 -26.91 13.05 29.61
N GLU A 1028 -26.00 14.03 29.51
CA GLU A 1028 -26.07 15.32 30.22
C GLU A 1028 -27.37 16.07 29.87
N SER A 1029 -27.73 16.15 28.58
CA SER A 1029 -28.96 16.83 28.14
C SER A 1029 -30.25 16.17 28.61
N LEU A 1030 -30.21 14.86 28.88
CA LEU A 1030 -31.36 14.07 29.34
C LEU A 1030 -31.28 13.76 30.84
N SER A 1031 -30.33 14.37 31.56
CA SER A 1031 -30.05 14.13 32.98
C SER A 1031 -29.86 12.66 33.35
N VAL A 1032 -29.33 11.84 32.43
CA VAL A 1032 -29.00 10.43 32.66
C VAL A 1032 -27.65 10.35 33.40
N PRO A 1033 -27.56 9.64 34.54
CA PRO A 1033 -26.31 9.50 35.29
C PRO A 1033 -25.16 8.91 34.47
N ILE A 1034 -23.94 9.39 34.69
CA ILE A 1034 -22.71 8.94 34.02
C ILE A 1034 -21.73 8.39 35.06
N MET A 1035 -21.27 7.16 34.90
CA MET A 1035 -20.31 6.50 35.81
C MET A 1035 -19.07 6.01 35.06
N LEU A 1036 -17.93 6.01 35.77
CA LEU A 1036 -16.74 5.31 35.27
C LEU A 1036 -16.93 3.79 35.35
N VAL A 1037 -16.19 3.03 34.53
CA VAL A 1037 -16.26 1.56 34.53
C VAL A 1037 -16.02 0.98 35.92
N GLU A 1038 -14.97 1.45 36.61
CA GLU A 1038 -14.61 0.94 37.94
C GLU A 1038 -15.65 1.32 39.00
N GLU A 1039 -16.16 2.56 38.97
CA GLU A 1039 -17.24 3.02 39.85
C GLU A 1039 -18.53 2.20 39.67
N PHE A 1040 -18.86 1.84 38.41
CA PHE A 1040 -20.05 1.05 38.11
C PHE A 1040 -19.90 -0.39 38.58
N LYS A 1041 -18.70 -0.97 38.44
CA LYS A 1041 -18.41 -2.32 38.95
C LYS A 1041 -18.53 -2.34 40.47
N GLU A 1042 -17.77 -1.50 41.18
CA GLU A 1042 -17.77 -1.44 42.65
C GLU A 1042 -19.19 -1.29 43.25
N LYS A 1043 -20.07 -0.57 42.55
CA LYS A 1043 -21.43 -0.30 43.02
C LYS A 1043 -22.46 -1.39 42.69
N TYR A 1044 -22.28 -2.17 41.62
CA TYR A 1044 -23.35 -3.02 41.07
C TYR A 1044 -22.90 -4.40 40.56
N MET A 1045 -21.61 -4.73 40.60
CA MET A 1045 -21.05 -5.99 40.10
C MET A 1045 -19.99 -6.52 41.05
#